data_AF-A0A9Q0XVB3-F1
#
_entry.id   AF-A0A9Q0XVB3-F1
#
_cell.length_a   1.000
_cell.length_b   1.000
_cell.length_c   1.000
_cell.angle_alpha   90.00
_cell.angle_beta   90.00
_cell.angle_gamma   90.00
#
_symmetry.space_group_name_H-M   'P 1'
#
loop_
_entity.id
_entity.type
_entity.pdbx_description
1 polymer ?
#
loop_
_entity_poly.entity_id
_entity_poly.type
_entity_poly.pdbx_seq_one_letter_code
_entity_poly.pdbx_strand_id
1 'polypeptide(L)'
;MTRWVPTKREEKYGVAFYNYDARGPDELSLQIGDTVHILETHEGWYRGYTLRKKSKKGIFPASYIQLKEAIVEGKGQHETVTPNELPLIQEVTTTLREWSIIWRQLYIQDNREMFHNVRHMIYDLIEWRSQILSGTLPQDELKEMKKKITAKIDYGNRILDLDLVVRDEDGNILDPEQTSTISLFRAHEIASKQVEERLLEEKSQKQNLDISRQAKFAATPSFALFVNLKNVVCKIGEDAEVLMSLYDPVESKFISENYLVRWSSSGLPKDIDRLHNLRAVFTDLGSKDLKREKISFVCQIVRVGRMEQKDNNTRKLTSGLRRPFGVAVMDVTDIINGKVDDEDKQHFIPFQPVTGENDFLQTVINKVIAAKEVNHKGQGLWVTLKLLPGDIHQIRKEFPHLVDRTTAVARKMGFPEIIMPGDVRNDIYVTLVQGDFDKGNKTTAKNVEVTVSVYDEDGKKLENVIFPGAGDDAISEYKSVIYYQVKQPRWFETVKVAIPIEDVNRSHLRFTFRHRSSQDSKDKSEKIFALAFVKLMRYDGTTLRDGEHDLIVYKAEAKKLEDFSTYLSLPSTKIELEEKGHSTAGKSMQNLGSCTISKDSFQISTLVCSTKLTQNVDLLGLLKWRSNTNLLQQNLRQLMKVDGGEVVKFLQDTLDALFNIMMENSESETFDTLVFDALVFIIGLIADRKFQHFNPVLETYIKKHFSATLAYTKLTKVLRTYVDNAGVTDQLFKAMKSLEYIFKFIVRSRILFNQLYENKGEADFRESLLQLFKSVNEMMSSPSEQTVIVKGAALKYLPTIVNDVKLVFDPKELSKLFTDFILNVPMGRLTIQKLYCLIEIVHSDLFTQHDCREILLPMMTDQLKYHLERQEDLEACCQLLSNILEVLYRKDVGPTQRHVQIIMEKLLRTVNRTVISMGRDSELIVSVFGANI
;
A
#
# COMPACT_ATOMS: atom_id res chain seq x y z
N MET A 1 -28.35 16.86 -73.00
CA MET A 1 -27.02 17.03 -72.38
C MET A 1 -27.22 17.15 -70.89
N THR A 2 -27.08 16.06 -70.18
CA THR A 2 -27.03 16.01 -68.72
C THR A 2 -25.77 16.78 -68.24
N ARG A 3 -25.89 17.60 -67.19
CA ARG A 3 -24.81 18.45 -66.65
C ARG A 3 -24.25 17.83 -65.36
N TRP A 4 -23.02 18.19 -65.00
CA TRP A 4 -22.48 17.92 -63.67
C TRP A 4 -23.26 18.72 -62.62
N VAL A 5 -23.65 18.07 -61.53
CA VAL A 5 -24.44 18.68 -60.45
C VAL A 5 -23.61 18.68 -59.16
N PRO A 6 -23.58 19.78 -58.39
CA PRO A 6 -22.94 19.77 -57.07
C PRO A 6 -23.50 18.69 -56.16
N THR A 7 -22.63 17.97 -55.46
CA THR A 7 -23.04 16.91 -54.53
C THR A 7 -23.73 17.47 -53.29
N LYS A 8 -24.64 16.69 -52.70
CA LYS A 8 -25.30 17.04 -51.44
C LYS A 8 -24.31 16.97 -50.28
N ARG A 9 -24.62 17.62 -49.16
CA ARG A 9 -23.74 17.69 -47.98
C ARG A 9 -23.29 16.31 -47.47
N GLU A 10 -24.17 15.33 -47.54
CA GLU A 10 -23.93 13.93 -47.13
C GLU A 10 -23.02 13.15 -48.10
N GLU A 11 -22.84 13.66 -49.32
CA GLU A 11 -22.07 13.03 -50.39
C GLU A 11 -20.73 13.74 -50.62
N LYS A 12 -20.29 14.61 -49.70
CA LYS A 12 -19.05 15.40 -49.84
C LYS A 12 -17.80 14.61 -49.50
N TYR A 13 -17.92 13.53 -48.74
CA TYR A 13 -16.79 12.73 -48.29
C TYR A 13 -16.96 11.27 -48.64
N GLY A 14 -15.88 10.66 -49.13
CA GLY A 14 -15.86 9.23 -49.41
C GLY A 14 -14.46 8.64 -49.35
N VAL A 15 -14.42 7.31 -49.30
CA VAL A 15 -13.20 6.51 -49.29
C VAL A 15 -13.24 5.54 -50.45
N ALA A 16 -12.20 5.49 -51.25
CA ALA A 16 -12.06 4.51 -52.31
C ALA A 16 -11.93 3.10 -51.69
N PHE A 17 -12.82 2.17 -52.03
CA PHE A 17 -12.75 0.78 -51.57
C PHE A 17 -12.22 -0.18 -52.65
N TYR A 18 -11.93 0.35 -53.84
CA TYR A 18 -11.29 -0.38 -54.93
C TYR A 18 -10.25 0.51 -55.65
N ASN A 19 -9.22 -0.10 -56.23
CA ASN A 19 -8.21 0.64 -57.00
C ASN A 19 -8.82 1.07 -58.34
N TYR A 20 -8.66 2.34 -58.69
CA TYR A 20 -9.06 2.90 -59.97
C TYR A 20 -7.85 3.50 -60.68
N ASP A 21 -7.45 2.91 -61.81
CA ASP A 21 -6.42 3.47 -62.67
C ASP A 21 -7.08 4.37 -63.72
N ALA A 22 -6.71 5.65 -63.72
CA ALA A 22 -7.21 6.64 -64.68
C ALA A 22 -6.88 6.21 -66.12
N ARG A 23 -7.92 6.19 -66.96
CA ARG A 23 -7.83 5.84 -68.39
C ARG A 23 -7.70 7.07 -69.29
N GLY A 24 -7.99 8.26 -68.75
CA GLY A 24 -7.92 9.53 -69.45
C GLY A 24 -7.32 10.66 -68.59
N PRO A 25 -6.98 11.81 -69.19
CA PRO A 25 -6.35 12.94 -68.49
C PRO A 25 -7.28 13.63 -67.48
N ASP A 26 -8.59 13.56 -67.72
CA ASP A 26 -9.62 14.15 -66.85
C ASP A 26 -9.98 13.24 -65.65
N GLU A 27 -9.51 12.00 -65.66
CA GLU A 27 -9.76 11.00 -64.63
C GLU A 27 -8.70 11.04 -63.53
N LEU A 28 -9.12 10.77 -62.30
CA LEU A 28 -8.26 10.74 -61.12
C LEU A 28 -8.03 9.29 -60.70
N SER A 29 -6.79 8.81 -60.77
CA SER A 29 -6.45 7.51 -60.19
C SER A 29 -6.65 7.52 -58.68
N LEU A 30 -7.23 6.46 -58.15
CA LEU A 30 -7.49 6.25 -56.74
C LEU A 30 -6.92 4.90 -56.30
N GLN A 31 -6.31 4.87 -55.13
CA GLN A 31 -5.95 3.61 -54.47
C GLN A 31 -6.96 3.27 -53.38
N ILE A 32 -7.11 1.98 -53.07
CA ILE A 32 -7.90 1.51 -51.93
C ILE A 32 -7.45 2.26 -50.68
N GLY A 33 -8.41 2.88 -50.00
CA GLY A 33 -8.20 3.69 -48.80
C GLY A 33 -7.99 5.18 -49.05
N ASP A 34 -7.95 5.64 -50.30
CA ASP A 34 -7.85 7.08 -50.59
C ASP A 34 -9.12 7.81 -50.18
N THR A 35 -8.94 8.84 -49.37
CA THR A 35 -10.02 9.73 -48.90
C THR A 35 -10.20 10.87 -49.88
N VAL A 36 -11.41 11.04 -50.39
CA VAL A 36 -11.74 12.03 -51.43
C VAL A 36 -12.74 13.07 -50.93
N HIS A 37 -12.55 14.32 -51.34
CA HIS A 37 -13.58 15.35 -51.30
C HIS A 37 -14.28 15.36 -52.65
N ILE A 38 -15.57 15.06 -52.63
CA ILE A 38 -16.44 14.96 -53.79
C ILE A 38 -17.16 16.29 -53.97
N LEU A 39 -16.97 16.94 -55.12
CA LEU A 39 -17.53 18.26 -55.40
C LEU A 39 -18.82 18.17 -56.23
N GLU A 40 -18.82 17.31 -57.25
CA GLU A 40 -19.89 17.19 -58.24
C GLU A 40 -20.14 15.71 -58.59
N THR A 41 -21.35 15.39 -59.07
CA THR A 41 -21.73 14.05 -59.55
C THR A 41 -22.42 14.13 -60.92
N HIS A 42 -22.22 13.10 -61.74
CA HIS A 42 -22.83 12.96 -63.05
C HIS A 42 -22.84 11.49 -63.51
N GLU A 43 -24.02 10.93 -63.80
CA GLU A 43 -24.21 9.60 -64.42
C GLU A 43 -23.31 8.48 -63.87
N GLY A 44 -23.24 8.36 -62.54
CA GLY A 44 -22.45 7.32 -61.87
C GLY A 44 -20.96 7.65 -61.72
N TRP A 45 -20.56 8.89 -62.01
CA TRP A 45 -19.23 9.44 -61.76
C TRP A 45 -19.28 10.55 -60.72
N TYR A 46 -18.18 10.66 -59.98
CA TYR A 46 -17.88 11.76 -59.08
C TYR A 46 -16.74 12.59 -59.66
N ARG A 47 -16.74 13.90 -59.36
CA ARG A 47 -15.63 14.80 -59.63
C ARG A 47 -15.16 15.41 -58.33
N GLY A 48 -13.87 15.33 -58.08
CA GLY A 48 -13.30 15.74 -56.80
C GLY A 48 -11.79 15.67 -56.77
N TYR A 49 -11.24 15.61 -55.57
CA TYR A 49 -9.80 15.47 -55.35
C TYR A 49 -9.52 14.62 -54.11
N THR A 50 -8.34 14.02 -54.06
CA THR A 50 -7.87 13.35 -52.84
C THR A 50 -7.47 14.37 -51.78
N LEU A 51 -7.80 14.12 -50.51
CA LEU A 51 -7.43 15.04 -49.41
C LEU A 51 -5.91 15.27 -49.30
N ARG A 52 -5.10 14.31 -49.77
CA ARG A 52 -3.63 14.42 -49.83
C ARG A 52 -3.12 15.35 -50.94
N LYS A 53 -3.87 15.50 -52.04
CA LYS A 53 -3.46 16.30 -53.21
C LYS A 53 -4.61 17.15 -53.72
N LYS A 54 -4.94 18.20 -52.95
CA LYS A 54 -6.03 19.14 -53.24
C LYS A 54 -5.91 19.85 -54.60
N SER A 55 -4.69 19.99 -55.11
CA SER A 55 -4.41 20.67 -56.38
C SER A 55 -4.79 19.87 -57.62
N LYS A 56 -4.90 18.53 -57.53
CA LYS A 56 -5.27 17.67 -58.67
C LYS A 56 -6.73 17.25 -58.55
N LYS A 57 -7.58 17.88 -59.36
CA LYS A 57 -9.00 17.53 -59.50
C LYS A 57 -9.20 16.60 -60.70
N GLY A 58 -10.12 15.65 -60.59
CA GLY A 58 -10.49 14.78 -61.71
C GLY A 58 -11.76 14.00 -61.40
N ILE A 59 -12.20 13.21 -62.37
CA ILE A 59 -13.38 12.37 -62.27
C ILE A 59 -13.01 10.93 -61.88
N PHE A 60 -13.87 10.26 -61.11
CA PHE A 60 -13.70 8.88 -60.68
C PHE A 60 -15.05 8.20 -60.51
N PRO A 61 -15.17 6.88 -60.72
CA PRO A 61 -16.47 6.20 -60.67
C PRO A 61 -17.07 6.24 -59.26
N ALA A 62 -18.35 6.56 -59.16
CA ALA A 62 -19.08 6.55 -57.89
C ALA A 62 -19.13 5.14 -57.28
N SER A 63 -19.16 4.10 -58.12
CA SER A 63 -19.17 2.70 -57.69
C SER A 63 -17.88 2.23 -57.02
N TYR A 64 -16.83 3.06 -56.98
CA TYR A 64 -15.54 2.74 -56.34
C TYR A 64 -15.39 3.46 -54.99
N ILE A 65 -16.37 4.29 -54.62
CA ILE A 65 -16.34 5.15 -53.45
C ILE A 65 -17.40 4.73 -52.44
N GLN A 66 -16.96 4.50 -51.20
CA GLN A 66 -17.83 4.35 -50.06
C GLN A 66 -18.00 5.73 -49.41
N LEU A 67 -19.22 6.26 -49.43
CA LEU A 67 -19.52 7.53 -48.75
C LEU A 67 -19.39 7.36 -47.23
N LYS A 68 -18.90 8.40 -46.56
CA LYS A 68 -18.71 8.47 -45.12
C LYS A 68 -19.16 9.83 -44.60
N GLU A 69 -19.54 9.89 -43.32
CA GLU A 69 -19.90 11.15 -42.67
C GLU A 69 -18.67 12.04 -42.45
N ALA A 70 -18.87 13.34 -42.65
CA ALA A 70 -17.88 14.38 -42.43
C ALA A 70 -18.54 15.69 -42.03
N ILE A 71 -17.80 16.48 -41.25
CA ILE A 71 -18.15 17.86 -40.96
C ILE A 71 -17.74 18.69 -42.17
N VAL A 72 -18.69 19.47 -42.67
CA VAL A 72 -18.51 20.32 -43.85
C VAL A 72 -18.62 21.77 -43.41
N GLU A 73 -17.53 22.51 -43.56
CA GLU A 73 -17.38 23.93 -43.21
C GLU A 73 -17.17 24.80 -44.46
N GLY A 74 -17.69 26.03 -44.44
CA GLY A 74 -17.66 26.93 -45.60
C GLY A 74 -18.78 26.71 -46.61
N LYS A 75 -18.72 27.40 -47.76
CA LYS A 75 -19.68 27.29 -48.88
C LYS A 75 -18.96 27.40 -50.23
N GLY A 76 -19.39 26.61 -51.22
CA GLY A 76 -18.92 26.72 -52.60
C GLY A 76 -17.47 26.29 -52.80
N GLN A 77 -16.61 27.17 -53.33
CA GLN A 77 -15.21 26.83 -53.67
C GLN A 77 -14.26 26.79 -52.45
N HIS A 78 -14.69 27.30 -51.29
CA HIS A 78 -13.95 27.29 -50.02
C HIS A 78 -14.46 26.22 -49.04
N GLU A 79 -15.22 25.24 -49.55
CA GLU A 79 -15.73 24.12 -48.76
C GLU A 79 -14.58 23.22 -48.27
N THR A 80 -14.49 23.02 -46.97
CA THR A 80 -13.57 22.08 -46.32
C THR A 80 -14.35 20.94 -45.68
N VAL A 81 -13.78 19.74 -45.82
CA VAL A 81 -14.41 18.50 -45.36
C VAL A 81 -13.45 17.85 -44.38
N THR A 82 -13.88 17.74 -43.13
CA THR A 82 -13.17 17.07 -42.03
C THR A 82 -13.90 15.79 -41.67
N PRO A 83 -13.25 14.61 -41.69
CA PRO A 83 -13.90 13.36 -41.33
C PRO A 83 -14.54 13.42 -39.94
N ASN A 84 -15.70 12.80 -39.74
CA ASN A 84 -16.38 12.72 -38.43
C ASN A 84 -15.72 11.67 -37.49
N GLU A 85 -14.57 11.11 -37.88
CA GLU A 85 -13.82 10.13 -37.07
C GLU A 85 -13.12 10.83 -35.89
N LEU A 86 -12.99 10.12 -34.75
CA LEU A 86 -12.28 10.62 -33.57
C LEU A 86 -10.89 11.19 -33.95
N PRO A 87 -10.48 12.36 -33.42
CA PRO A 87 -9.19 13.00 -33.76
C PRO A 87 -7.99 12.05 -33.61
N LEU A 88 -8.01 11.20 -32.58
CA LEU A 88 -6.98 10.20 -32.34
C LEU A 88 -6.84 9.18 -33.50
N ILE A 89 -7.94 8.78 -34.14
CA ILE A 89 -7.90 7.85 -35.27
C ILE A 89 -7.25 8.53 -36.48
N GLN A 90 -7.55 9.82 -36.68
CA GLN A 90 -6.95 10.61 -37.73
C GLN A 90 -5.44 10.72 -37.51
N GLU A 91 -5.03 11.00 -36.28
CA GLU A 91 -3.64 11.08 -35.85
C GLU A 91 -2.89 9.76 -36.05
N VAL A 92 -3.42 8.63 -35.55
CA VAL A 92 -2.79 7.31 -35.78
C VAL A 92 -2.64 7.04 -37.28
N THR A 93 -3.63 7.45 -38.08
CA THR A 93 -3.59 7.28 -39.53
C THR A 93 -2.50 8.14 -40.18
N THR A 94 -2.28 9.37 -39.73
CA THR A 94 -1.20 10.23 -40.23
C THR A 94 0.17 9.73 -39.78
N THR A 95 0.32 9.35 -38.50
CA THR A 95 1.56 8.79 -37.95
C THR A 95 1.97 7.52 -38.70
N LEU A 96 1.05 6.58 -38.91
CA LEU A 96 1.32 5.35 -39.65
C LEU A 96 1.78 5.63 -41.09
N ARG A 97 1.23 6.66 -41.73
CA ARG A 97 1.64 7.05 -43.10
C ARG A 97 3.07 7.61 -43.11
N GLU A 98 3.38 8.53 -42.21
CA GLU A 98 4.72 9.11 -42.06
C GLU A 98 5.75 8.04 -41.72
N TRP A 99 5.47 7.23 -40.69
CA TRP A 99 6.32 6.13 -40.29
C TRP A 99 6.49 5.08 -41.39
N SER A 100 5.48 4.84 -42.24
CA SER A 100 5.63 3.90 -43.38
C SER A 100 6.66 4.33 -44.42
N ILE A 101 6.88 5.65 -44.56
CA ILE A 101 7.88 6.20 -45.48
C ILE A 101 9.26 5.97 -44.88
N ILE A 102 9.43 6.33 -43.61
CA ILE A 102 10.70 6.18 -42.89
C ILE A 102 11.06 4.70 -42.72
N TRP A 103 10.08 3.85 -42.41
CA TRP A 103 10.26 2.39 -42.31
C TRP A 103 10.81 1.77 -43.60
N ARG A 104 10.33 2.22 -44.77
CA ARG A 104 10.87 1.81 -46.08
C ARG A 104 12.31 2.32 -46.29
N GLN A 105 12.62 3.54 -45.84
CA GLN A 105 13.99 4.08 -45.89
C GLN A 105 14.95 3.30 -44.98
N LEU A 106 14.53 2.93 -43.77
CA LEU A 106 15.32 2.13 -42.83
C LEU A 106 15.70 0.76 -43.42
N TYR A 107 14.81 0.15 -44.20
CA TYR A 107 15.11 -1.08 -44.95
C TYR A 107 16.18 -0.86 -46.03
N ILE A 108 16.04 0.23 -46.81
CA ILE A 108 17.00 0.58 -47.87
C ILE A 108 18.39 0.89 -47.29
N GLN A 109 18.44 1.48 -46.10
CA GLN A 109 19.67 1.85 -45.39
C GLN A 109 20.27 0.69 -44.55
N ASP A 110 19.69 -0.52 -44.61
CA ASP A 110 20.08 -1.72 -43.83
C ASP A 110 20.13 -1.51 -42.29
N ASN A 111 19.35 -0.55 -41.77
CA ASN A 111 19.19 -0.37 -40.32
C ASN A 111 18.15 -1.37 -39.77
N ARG A 112 18.57 -2.62 -39.64
CA ARG A 112 17.68 -3.75 -39.29
C ARG A 112 17.06 -3.62 -37.90
N GLU A 113 17.80 -3.13 -36.91
CA GLU A 113 17.26 -3.01 -35.55
C GLU A 113 16.10 -2.02 -35.52
N MET A 114 16.32 -0.81 -36.07
CA MET A 114 15.29 0.22 -36.10
C MET A 114 14.10 -0.17 -36.99
N PHE A 115 14.37 -0.84 -38.11
CA PHE A 115 13.33 -1.38 -38.99
C PHE A 115 12.39 -2.34 -38.25
N HIS A 116 12.93 -3.27 -37.45
CA HIS A 116 12.12 -4.22 -36.68
C HIS A 116 11.33 -3.51 -35.57
N ASN A 117 11.97 -2.60 -34.83
CA ASN A 117 11.31 -1.85 -33.76
C ASN A 117 10.12 -1.05 -34.32
N VAL A 118 10.33 -0.25 -35.35
CA VAL A 118 9.26 0.55 -35.99
C VAL A 118 8.16 -0.33 -36.56
N ARG A 119 8.49 -1.49 -37.15
CA ARG A 119 7.49 -2.46 -37.63
C ARG A 119 6.57 -2.95 -36.50
N HIS A 120 7.14 -3.29 -35.34
CA HIS A 120 6.34 -3.71 -34.19
C HIS A 120 5.40 -2.59 -33.73
N MET A 121 5.90 -1.36 -33.62
CA MET A 121 5.06 -0.21 -33.24
C MET A 121 3.95 0.07 -34.25
N ILE A 122 4.22 -0.09 -35.55
CA ILE A 122 3.21 0.04 -36.62
C ILE A 122 2.09 -1.00 -36.41
N TYR A 123 2.43 -2.25 -36.10
CA TYR A 123 1.42 -3.29 -35.85
C TYR A 123 0.59 -3.00 -34.60
N ASP A 124 1.23 -2.60 -33.50
CA ASP A 124 0.54 -2.19 -32.27
C ASP A 124 -0.48 -1.07 -32.56
N LEU A 125 -0.06 -0.03 -33.29
CA LEU A 125 -0.92 1.11 -33.64
C LEU A 125 -2.08 0.70 -34.57
N ILE A 126 -1.87 -0.22 -35.51
CA ILE A 126 -2.93 -0.74 -36.38
C ILE A 126 -3.97 -1.50 -35.55
N GLU A 127 -3.52 -2.35 -34.62
CA GLU A 127 -4.39 -3.12 -33.75
C GLU A 127 -5.21 -2.20 -32.84
N TRP A 128 -4.55 -1.24 -32.17
CA TRP A 128 -5.23 -0.30 -31.27
C TRP A 128 -6.20 0.60 -32.03
N ARG A 129 -5.86 1.02 -33.26
CA ARG A 129 -6.79 1.73 -34.14
C ARG A 129 -8.03 0.90 -34.45
N SER A 130 -7.86 -0.41 -34.68
CA SER A 130 -8.98 -1.33 -34.92
C SER A 130 -9.86 -1.49 -33.68
N GLN A 131 -9.25 -1.59 -32.50
CA GLN A 131 -9.98 -1.71 -31.23
C GLN A 131 -10.82 -0.46 -30.95
N ILE A 132 -10.30 0.75 -31.19
CA ILE A 132 -11.08 1.98 -31.04
C ILE A 132 -12.23 2.05 -32.04
N LEU A 133 -11.98 1.69 -33.30
CA LEU A 133 -13.01 1.67 -34.34
C LEU A 133 -14.12 0.63 -34.09
N SER A 134 -13.87 -0.41 -33.29
CA SER A 134 -14.87 -1.41 -32.94
C SER A 134 -16.03 -0.85 -32.10
N GLY A 135 -15.79 0.26 -31.38
CA GLY A 135 -16.80 0.91 -30.54
C GLY A 135 -17.22 0.10 -29.30
N THR A 136 -16.54 -1.01 -28.98
CA THR A 136 -16.91 -1.90 -27.87
C THR A 136 -16.24 -1.55 -26.54
N LEU A 137 -15.35 -0.55 -26.52
CA LEU A 137 -14.58 -0.17 -25.34
C LEU A 137 -15.42 0.73 -24.40
N PRO A 138 -15.51 0.41 -23.10
CA PRO A 138 -16.00 1.32 -22.06
C PRO A 138 -15.22 2.65 -22.06
N GLN A 139 -15.80 3.71 -21.49
CA GLN A 139 -15.17 5.04 -21.44
C GLN A 139 -13.80 5.02 -20.72
N ASP A 140 -13.68 4.26 -19.63
CA ASP A 140 -12.42 4.15 -18.87
C ASP A 140 -11.33 3.43 -19.68
N GLU A 141 -11.68 2.32 -20.35
CA GLU A 141 -10.75 1.59 -21.22
C GLU A 141 -10.36 2.42 -22.46
N LEU A 142 -11.28 3.20 -23.01
CA LEU A 142 -10.99 4.11 -24.13
C LEU A 142 -10.00 5.21 -23.69
N LYS A 143 -10.13 5.73 -22.47
CA LYS A 143 -9.21 6.72 -21.89
C LYS A 143 -7.81 6.13 -21.69
N GLU A 144 -7.69 4.92 -21.16
CA GLU A 144 -6.40 4.23 -21.04
C GLU A 144 -5.78 3.90 -22.41
N MET A 145 -6.58 3.40 -23.34
CA MET A 145 -6.14 3.10 -24.71
C MET A 145 -5.64 4.35 -25.43
N LYS A 146 -6.32 5.49 -25.26
CA LYS A 146 -5.89 6.77 -25.80
C LYS A 146 -4.51 7.17 -25.27
N LYS A 147 -4.31 7.13 -23.95
CA LYS A 147 -3.00 7.41 -23.32
C LYS A 147 -1.91 6.47 -23.83
N LYS A 148 -2.22 5.19 -24.03
CA LYS A 148 -1.28 4.18 -24.53
C LYS A 148 -0.87 4.44 -25.98
N ILE A 149 -1.82 4.81 -26.85
CA ILE A 149 -1.56 5.15 -28.25
C ILE A 149 -0.68 6.39 -28.33
N THR A 150 -1.06 7.48 -27.66
CA THR A 150 -0.32 8.74 -27.72
C THR A 150 1.10 8.58 -27.20
N ALA A 151 1.26 7.88 -26.07
CA ALA A 151 2.55 7.49 -25.51
C ALA A 151 3.47 6.76 -26.51
N LYS A 152 2.92 5.87 -27.33
CA LYS A 152 3.67 5.10 -28.32
C LYS A 152 4.04 5.95 -29.54
N ILE A 153 3.13 6.83 -29.97
CA ILE A 153 3.38 7.80 -31.04
C ILE A 153 4.50 8.76 -30.64
N ASP A 154 4.42 9.37 -29.46
CA ASP A 154 5.39 10.37 -29.00
C ASP A 154 6.79 9.75 -28.84
N TYR A 155 6.86 8.53 -28.30
CA TYR A 155 8.08 7.74 -28.24
C TYR A 155 8.63 7.44 -29.64
N GLY A 156 7.79 6.95 -30.55
CA GLY A 156 8.18 6.62 -31.91
C GLY A 156 8.66 7.83 -32.71
N ASN A 157 7.99 8.97 -32.56
CA ASN A 157 8.40 10.23 -33.18
C ASN A 157 9.79 10.65 -32.68
N ARG A 158 10.04 10.57 -31.37
CA ARG A 158 11.34 10.93 -30.81
C ARG A 158 12.48 10.06 -31.33
N ILE A 159 12.30 8.74 -31.42
CA ILE A 159 13.35 7.84 -31.94
C ILE A 159 13.53 7.97 -33.46
N LEU A 160 12.53 8.49 -34.17
CA LEU A 160 12.56 8.77 -35.60
C LEU A 160 12.98 10.22 -35.93
N ASP A 161 13.33 11.01 -34.91
CA ASP A 161 13.72 12.42 -35.02
C ASP A 161 12.62 13.30 -35.67
N LEU A 162 11.37 13.05 -35.27
CA LEU A 162 10.19 13.80 -35.66
C LEU A 162 9.72 14.72 -34.52
N ASP A 163 8.90 15.72 -34.89
CA ASP A 163 8.33 16.68 -33.95
C ASP A 163 7.43 15.99 -32.89
N LEU A 164 7.55 16.46 -31.65
CA LEU A 164 6.73 16.02 -30.52
C LEU A 164 5.43 16.83 -30.47
N VAL A 165 4.32 16.13 -30.28
CA VAL A 165 3.01 16.76 -30.14
C VAL A 165 2.69 16.92 -28.66
N VAL A 166 2.36 18.14 -28.25
CA VAL A 166 2.05 18.45 -26.84
C VAL A 166 0.58 18.16 -26.56
N ARG A 167 0.30 17.50 -25.42
CA ARG A 167 -1.02 16.95 -25.09
C ARG A 167 -1.53 17.35 -23.71
N ASP A 168 -2.85 17.31 -23.53
CA ASP A 168 -3.51 17.46 -22.22
C ASP A 168 -3.53 16.14 -21.41
N GLU A 169 -4.08 16.17 -20.20
CA GLU A 169 -4.20 15.00 -19.31
C GLU A 169 -5.07 13.86 -19.87
N ASP A 170 -5.96 14.19 -20.81
CA ASP A 170 -6.85 13.26 -21.50
C ASP A 170 -6.26 12.76 -22.82
N GLY A 171 -5.04 13.17 -23.17
CA GLY A 171 -4.32 12.80 -24.39
C GLY A 171 -4.82 13.48 -25.66
N ASN A 172 -5.58 14.58 -25.58
CA ASN A 172 -5.86 15.44 -26.73
C ASN A 172 -4.66 16.32 -27.04
N ILE A 173 -4.52 16.71 -28.31
CA ILE A 173 -3.54 17.71 -28.73
C ILE A 173 -3.93 19.07 -28.14
N LEU A 174 -2.98 19.75 -27.50
CA LEU A 174 -3.21 21.09 -26.97
C LEU A 174 -3.38 22.08 -28.13
N ASP A 175 -4.43 22.89 -28.05
CA ASP A 175 -4.65 23.99 -28.96
C ASP A 175 -3.82 25.21 -28.51
N PRO A 176 -2.83 25.67 -29.31
CA PRO A 176 -2.03 26.84 -28.98
C PRO A 176 -2.85 28.13 -28.85
N GLU A 177 -4.03 28.21 -29.47
CA GLU A 177 -4.90 29.39 -29.38
C GLU A 177 -5.71 29.43 -28.07
N GLN A 178 -5.89 28.28 -27.41
CA GLN A 178 -6.64 28.17 -26.15
C GLN A 178 -5.75 27.91 -24.93
N THR A 179 -4.47 27.63 -25.13
CA THR A 179 -3.50 27.29 -24.08
C THR A 179 -2.57 28.47 -23.81
N SER A 180 -2.29 28.76 -22.54
CA SER A 180 -1.33 29.80 -22.19
C SER A 180 0.06 29.43 -22.69
N THR A 181 0.85 30.40 -23.13
CA THR A 181 2.21 30.14 -23.63
C THR A 181 3.09 29.46 -22.58
N ILE A 182 2.92 29.81 -21.30
CA ILE A 182 3.64 29.20 -20.17
C ILE A 182 3.23 27.73 -20.02
N SER A 183 1.92 27.44 -20.06
CA SER A 183 1.41 26.08 -19.92
C SER A 183 1.83 25.21 -21.11
N LEU A 184 1.86 25.77 -22.33
CA LEU A 184 2.34 25.07 -23.52
C LEU A 184 3.83 24.73 -23.41
N PHE A 185 4.65 25.67 -22.95
CA PHE A 185 6.08 25.46 -22.70
C PHE A 185 6.31 24.38 -21.63
N ARG A 186 5.60 24.44 -20.49
CA ARG A 186 5.69 23.41 -19.44
C ARG A 186 5.25 22.05 -19.93
N ALA A 187 4.15 21.98 -20.66
CA ALA A 187 3.66 20.73 -21.22
C ALA A 187 4.65 20.14 -22.22
N HIS A 188 5.34 20.97 -23.02
CA HIS A 188 6.44 20.55 -23.88
C HIS A 188 7.64 20.05 -23.07
N GLU A 189 8.04 20.75 -22.01
CA GLU A 189 9.15 20.35 -21.14
C GLU A 189 8.86 19.00 -20.44
N ILE A 190 7.65 18.84 -19.91
CA ILE A 190 7.16 17.61 -19.29
C ILE A 190 7.13 16.47 -20.33
N ALA A 191 6.55 16.70 -21.51
CA ALA A 191 6.50 15.69 -22.57
C ALA A 191 7.91 15.26 -22.99
N SER A 192 8.83 16.21 -23.18
CA SER A 192 10.22 15.94 -23.52
C SER A 192 10.91 15.11 -22.43
N LYS A 193 10.78 15.50 -21.15
CA LYS A 193 11.33 14.76 -20.01
C LYS A 193 10.76 13.35 -19.91
N GLN A 194 9.45 13.18 -20.03
CA GLN A 194 8.80 11.87 -19.97
C GLN A 194 9.26 10.94 -21.09
N VAL A 195 9.46 11.46 -22.30
CA VAL A 195 9.96 10.66 -23.43
C VAL A 195 11.44 10.32 -23.23
N GLU A 196 12.24 11.25 -22.71
CA GLU A 196 13.65 11.02 -22.41
C GLU A 196 13.85 10.01 -21.27
N GLU A 197 13.06 10.10 -20.20
CA GLU A 197 12.99 9.09 -19.14
C GLU A 197 12.62 7.72 -19.72
N ARG A 198 11.60 7.63 -20.58
CA ARG A 198 11.26 6.37 -21.25
C ARG A 198 12.35 5.83 -22.16
N LEU A 199 13.12 6.69 -22.82
CA LEU A 199 14.27 6.27 -23.63
C LEU A 199 15.39 5.70 -22.78
N LEU A 200 15.64 6.30 -21.62
CA LEU A 200 16.58 5.79 -20.62
C LEU A 200 16.07 4.48 -20.00
N GLU A 201 14.77 4.40 -19.73
CA GLU A 201 14.08 3.19 -19.28
C GLU A 201 14.16 2.09 -20.33
N GLU A 202 13.94 2.33 -21.61
CA GLU A 202 14.04 1.27 -22.63
C GLU A 202 15.48 0.83 -22.89
N LYS A 203 16.44 1.76 -22.87
CA LYS A 203 17.88 1.44 -22.94
C LYS A 203 18.32 0.61 -21.73
N SER A 204 17.77 0.88 -20.55
CA SER A 204 18.02 0.09 -19.34
C SER A 204 17.17 -1.19 -19.27
N GLN A 205 15.97 -1.25 -19.85
CA GLN A 205 15.09 -2.42 -19.93
C GLN A 205 15.62 -3.47 -20.92
N LYS A 206 16.26 -3.05 -22.03
CA LYS A 206 17.06 -3.95 -22.89
C LYS A 206 18.27 -4.56 -22.15
N GLN A 207 18.66 -3.98 -21.01
CA GLN A 207 19.66 -4.54 -20.09
C GLN A 207 19.06 -5.17 -18.82
N ASN A 208 17.82 -4.87 -18.43
CA ASN A 208 17.17 -5.34 -17.20
C ASN A 208 15.63 -5.28 -17.31
N LEU A 209 15.00 -6.38 -17.72
CA LEU A 209 13.54 -6.61 -17.67
C LEU A 209 12.95 -6.61 -16.23
N ASP A 210 13.80 -6.62 -15.21
CA ASP A 210 13.42 -6.75 -13.79
C ASP A 210 12.93 -5.44 -13.13
N ILE A 211 13.31 -4.26 -13.64
CA ILE A 211 13.15 -2.98 -12.90
C ILE A 211 11.76 -2.34 -13.07
N SER A 212 11.14 -2.44 -14.24
CA SER A 212 9.78 -1.90 -14.46
C SER A 212 8.72 -2.64 -13.62
N ARG A 213 8.93 -3.94 -13.37
CA ARG A 213 8.12 -4.72 -12.43
C ARG A 213 8.38 -4.28 -11.00
N GLN A 214 9.65 -4.11 -10.61
CA GLN A 214 10.02 -3.57 -9.29
C GLN A 214 9.37 -2.20 -8.99
N ALA A 215 9.11 -1.35 -9.98
CA ALA A 215 8.41 -0.08 -9.78
C ALA A 215 6.93 -0.25 -9.38
N LYS A 216 6.19 -1.20 -9.99
CA LYS A 216 4.82 -1.57 -9.57
C LYS A 216 4.80 -2.30 -8.22
N PHE A 217 5.79 -3.16 -7.97
CA PHE A 217 6.00 -3.84 -6.69
C PHE A 217 6.53 -2.90 -5.57
N ALA A 218 7.09 -1.74 -5.91
CA ALA A 218 7.53 -0.74 -4.92
C ALA A 218 6.38 0.17 -4.44
N ALA A 219 5.34 0.34 -5.26
CA ALA A 219 4.20 1.20 -4.95
C ALA A 219 3.10 0.51 -4.11
N THR A 220 3.05 -0.82 -4.12
CA THR A 220 2.00 -1.59 -3.43
C THR A 220 2.48 -2.01 -2.03
N PRO A 221 1.79 -1.65 -0.94
CA PRO A 221 2.26 -1.91 0.43
C PRO A 221 1.96 -3.32 0.96
N SER A 222 1.20 -4.12 0.21
CA SER A 222 0.77 -5.47 0.60
C SER A 222 0.80 -6.42 -0.59
N PHE A 223 1.23 -7.64 -0.35
CA PHE A 223 1.29 -8.74 -1.32
C PHE A 223 0.71 -10.01 -0.72
N ALA A 224 0.31 -10.91 -1.60
CA ALA A 224 -0.05 -12.26 -1.21
C ALA A 224 0.51 -13.30 -2.18
N LEU A 225 0.91 -14.46 -1.67
CA LEU A 225 1.30 -15.60 -2.48
C LEU A 225 0.11 -16.55 -2.63
N PHE A 226 -0.43 -16.65 -3.83
CA PHE A 226 -1.41 -17.66 -4.19
C PHE A 226 -0.72 -19.01 -4.44
N VAL A 227 -1.27 -20.06 -3.84
CA VAL A 227 -0.77 -21.43 -3.93
C VAL A 227 -1.92 -22.36 -4.27
N ASN A 228 -1.73 -23.19 -5.29
CA ASN A 228 -2.69 -24.24 -5.64
C ASN A 228 -1.97 -25.59 -5.66
N LEU A 229 -2.36 -26.47 -4.73
CA LEU A 229 -1.84 -27.82 -4.61
C LEU A 229 -2.53 -28.71 -5.66
N LYS A 230 -1.78 -29.13 -6.67
CA LYS A 230 -2.29 -29.98 -7.76
C LYS A 230 -2.30 -31.45 -7.39
N ASN A 231 -1.22 -31.94 -6.76
CA ASN A 231 -1.09 -33.36 -6.43
C ASN A 231 -0.04 -33.64 -5.33
N VAL A 232 -0.21 -34.74 -4.61
CA VAL A 232 0.73 -35.28 -3.62
C VAL A 232 1.17 -36.69 -4.04
N VAL A 233 2.40 -36.82 -4.53
CA VAL A 233 2.97 -38.06 -5.07
C VAL A 233 3.82 -38.75 -4.02
N CYS A 234 3.24 -39.03 -2.84
CA CYS A 234 3.93 -39.68 -1.73
C CYS A 234 3.26 -41.00 -1.36
N LYS A 235 4.05 -42.07 -1.13
CA LYS A 235 3.53 -43.36 -0.63
C LYS A 235 3.27 -43.29 0.87
N ILE A 236 2.19 -42.61 1.26
CA ILE A 236 1.88 -42.36 2.68
C ILE A 236 1.27 -43.61 3.34
N GLY A 237 0.34 -44.30 2.68
CA GLY A 237 -0.24 -45.58 3.13
C GLY A 237 -1.17 -45.50 4.35
N GLU A 238 -1.38 -44.30 4.89
CA GLU A 238 -2.29 -43.99 6.00
C GLU A 238 -2.93 -42.62 5.75
N ASP A 239 -3.87 -42.23 6.60
CA ASP A 239 -4.34 -40.84 6.61
C ASP A 239 -3.19 -39.90 7.01
N ALA A 240 -3.20 -38.68 6.51
CA ALA A 240 -2.15 -37.71 6.77
C ALA A 240 -2.66 -36.27 6.79
N GLU A 241 -1.86 -35.41 7.41
CA GLU A 241 -2.00 -33.96 7.43
C GLU A 241 -0.85 -33.38 6.62
N VAL A 242 -1.19 -32.58 5.61
CA VAL A 242 -0.24 -31.86 4.76
C VAL A 242 -0.30 -30.40 5.17
N LEU A 243 0.73 -29.94 5.86
CA LEU A 243 0.87 -28.58 6.40
C LEU A 243 1.78 -27.78 5.47
N MET A 244 1.32 -26.66 4.94
CA MET A 244 2.08 -25.82 4.01
C MET A 244 2.26 -24.41 4.58
N SER A 245 3.47 -23.89 4.61
CA SER A 245 3.77 -22.57 5.17
C SER A 245 5.00 -21.91 4.55
N LEU A 246 5.10 -20.59 4.71
CA LEU A 246 6.27 -19.82 4.36
C LEU A 246 7.28 -19.83 5.50
N TYR A 247 8.56 -20.00 5.18
CA TYR A 247 9.65 -20.18 6.13
C TYR A 247 10.83 -19.29 5.75
N ASP A 248 11.41 -18.62 6.75
CA ASP A 248 12.68 -17.90 6.64
C ASP A 248 13.83 -18.83 7.10
N PRO A 249 14.71 -19.26 6.19
CA PRO A 249 15.86 -20.10 6.54
C PRO A 249 16.94 -19.40 7.35
N VAL A 250 17.08 -18.08 7.22
CA VAL A 250 18.10 -17.26 7.89
C VAL A 250 17.73 -17.10 9.37
N GLU A 251 16.49 -16.72 9.65
CA GLU A 251 15.97 -16.61 11.03
C GLU A 251 15.56 -17.97 11.62
N SER A 252 15.50 -19.01 10.78
CA SER A 252 15.00 -20.34 11.11
C SER A 252 13.57 -20.35 11.67
N LYS A 253 12.69 -19.49 11.14
CA LYS A 253 11.32 -19.29 11.63
C LYS A 253 10.29 -19.33 10.52
N PHE A 254 9.09 -19.80 10.85
CA PHE A 254 7.94 -19.70 9.97
C PHE A 254 7.42 -18.24 9.92
N ILE A 255 7.03 -17.79 8.73
CA ILE A 255 6.52 -16.45 8.45
C ILE A 255 4.99 -16.44 8.47
N SER A 256 4.35 -17.54 8.08
CA SER A 256 2.89 -17.63 7.91
C SER A 256 2.26 -18.73 8.75
N GLU A 257 0.93 -18.64 8.90
CA GLU A 257 0.10 -19.77 9.31
C GLU A 257 0.31 -20.99 8.38
N ASN A 258 0.05 -22.18 8.91
CA ASN A 258 -0.01 -23.40 8.11
C ASN A 258 -1.31 -23.43 7.31
N TYR A 259 -1.28 -23.71 6.01
CA TYR A 259 -2.42 -24.21 5.26
C TYR A 259 -2.51 -25.72 5.44
N LEU A 260 -3.60 -26.21 6.02
CA LEU A 260 -3.78 -27.62 6.36
C LEU A 260 -4.70 -28.32 5.36
N VAL A 261 -4.19 -29.39 4.73
CA VAL A 261 -4.97 -30.30 3.90
C VAL A 261 -4.95 -31.70 4.51
N ARG A 262 -6.13 -32.24 4.83
CA ARG A 262 -6.28 -33.61 5.33
C ARG A 262 -6.30 -34.58 4.15
N TRP A 263 -5.29 -35.43 4.08
CA TRP A 263 -5.12 -36.46 3.06
C TRP A 263 -5.59 -37.81 3.56
N SER A 264 -6.32 -38.56 2.73
CA SER A 264 -6.78 -39.91 3.09
C SER A 264 -5.78 -40.98 2.68
N SER A 265 -5.86 -42.12 3.35
CA SER A 265 -5.16 -43.37 2.99
C SER A 265 -5.46 -43.86 1.56
N SER A 266 -6.57 -43.42 0.95
CA SER A 266 -6.92 -43.72 -0.45
C SER A 266 -6.15 -42.90 -1.48
N GLY A 267 -5.34 -41.91 -1.05
CA GLY A 267 -4.55 -41.06 -1.93
C GLY A 267 -5.28 -39.81 -2.44
N LEU A 268 -6.48 -39.51 -1.90
CA LEU A 268 -7.26 -38.31 -2.20
C LEU A 268 -7.46 -37.44 -0.94
N PRO A 269 -7.74 -36.13 -1.07
CA PRO A 269 -8.20 -35.31 0.04
C PRO A 269 -9.41 -35.95 0.75
N LYS A 270 -9.48 -35.84 2.10
CA LYS A 270 -10.59 -36.40 2.89
C LYS A 270 -11.92 -35.69 2.64
N ASP A 271 -11.86 -34.39 2.35
CA ASP A 271 -13.03 -33.57 2.07
C ASP A 271 -13.27 -33.54 0.55
N ILE A 272 -14.36 -34.17 0.11
CA ILE A 272 -14.68 -34.36 -1.31
C ILE A 272 -15.05 -33.01 -1.95
N ASP A 273 -15.61 -32.08 -1.18
CA ASP A 273 -15.96 -30.74 -1.67
C ASP A 273 -14.70 -29.89 -1.98
N ARG A 274 -13.53 -30.30 -1.48
CA ARG A 274 -12.24 -29.64 -1.70
C ARG A 274 -11.41 -30.24 -2.83
N LEU A 275 -11.85 -31.33 -3.46
CA LEU A 275 -11.14 -31.96 -4.59
C LEU A 275 -10.85 -30.99 -5.74
N HIS A 276 -11.72 -30.00 -5.94
CA HIS A 276 -11.59 -28.97 -6.97
C HIS A 276 -11.01 -27.65 -6.46
N ASN A 277 -10.70 -27.55 -5.16
CA ASN A 277 -10.32 -26.30 -4.51
C ASN A 277 -9.23 -26.47 -3.42
N LEU A 278 -8.08 -27.01 -3.80
CA LEU A 278 -6.87 -27.05 -2.95
C LEU A 278 -6.05 -25.76 -3.08
N ARG A 279 -6.72 -24.62 -2.90
CA ARG A 279 -6.15 -23.28 -3.10
C ARG A 279 -6.03 -22.55 -1.77
N ALA A 280 -4.91 -21.89 -1.57
CA ALA A 280 -4.67 -21.01 -0.43
C ALA A 280 -3.98 -19.73 -0.88
N VAL A 281 -4.26 -18.65 -0.16
CA VAL A 281 -3.58 -17.37 -0.32
C VAL A 281 -2.85 -17.07 0.98
N PHE A 282 -1.54 -16.92 0.89
CA PHE A 282 -0.69 -16.44 1.98
C PHE A 282 -0.66 -14.92 1.96
N THR A 283 -1.36 -14.25 2.88
CA THR A 283 -1.60 -12.79 2.85
C THR A 283 -0.72 -12.02 3.82
N ASP A 284 -0.84 -10.68 3.80
CA ASP A 284 -0.20 -9.73 4.72
C ASP A 284 1.33 -9.65 4.56
N LEU A 285 1.86 -10.03 3.39
CA LEU A 285 3.28 -9.93 3.07
C LEU A 285 3.62 -8.47 2.70
N GLY A 286 4.56 -7.86 3.42
CA GLY A 286 4.96 -6.47 3.21
C GLY A 286 6.29 -6.34 2.48
N SER A 287 6.72 -5.10 2.25
CA SER A 287 7.99 -4.77 1.58
C SER A 287 9.22 -5.37 2.29
N LYS A 288 9.15 -5.51 3.62
CA LYS A 288 10.20 -6.16 4.43
C LYS A 288 10.33 -7.65 4.13
N ASP A 289 9.21 -8.32 3.86
CA ASP A 289 9.22 -9.75 3.57
C ASP A 289 9.78 -9.99 2.16
N LEU A 290 9.39 -9.16 1.17
CA LEU A 290 9.97 -9.22 -0.18
C LEU A 290 11.47 -8.91 -0.21
N LYS A 291 12.00 -8.18 0.77
CA LYS A 291 13.43 -7.85 0.88
C LYS A 291 14.26 -8.91 1.62
N ARG A 292 13.64 -10.00 2.11
CA ARG A 292 14.38 -11.10 2.76
C ARG A 292 15.33 -11.74 1.77
N GLU A 293 16.50 -12.16 2.27
CA GLU A 293 17.53 -12.81 1.45
C GLU A 293 17.01 -14.11 0.82
N LYS A 294 16.21 -14.87 1.59
CA LYS A 294 15.66 -16.15 1.15
C LYS A 294 14.31 -16.42 1.80
N ILE A 295 13.34 -16.88 1.01
CA ILE A 295 12.06 -17.41 1.49
C ILE A 295 11.85 -18.80 0.90
N SER A 296 11.54 -19.75 1.77
CA SER A 296 11.24 -21.13 1.39
C SER A 296 9.78 -21.46 1.63
N PHE A 297 9.16 -22.13 0.67
CA PHE A 297 7.86 -22.77 0.84
C PHE A 297 8.08 -24.18 1.38
N VAL A 298 7.54 -24.44 2.57
CA VAL A 298 7.76 -25.69 3.30
C VAL A 298 6.45 -26.44 3.40
N CYS A 299 6.51 -27.72 3.06
CA CYS A 299 5.44 -28.67 3.28
C CYS A 299 5.88 -29.74 4.30
N GLN A 300 5.19 -29.84 5.42
CA GLN A 300 5.38 -30.88 6.42
C GLN A 300 4.26 -31.90 6.29
N ILE A 301 4.60 -33.19 6.22
CA ILE A 301 3.61 -34.27 6.18
C ILE A 301 3.66 -35.04 7.50
N VAL A 302 2.51 -35.13 8.15
CA VAL A 302 2.29 -35.86 9.41
C VAL A 302 1.31 -36.98 9.14
N ARG A 303 1.70 -38.22 9.43
CA ARG A 303 0.81 -39.39 9.33
C ARG A 303 -0.10 -39.47 10.55
N VAL A 304 -1.34 -39.88 10.34
CA VAL A 304 -2.34 -40.09 11.40
C VAL A 304 -2.77 -41.55 11.34
N GLY A 305 -2.27 -42.36 12.28
CA GLY A 305 -2.42 -43.81 12.18
C GLY A 305 -2.02 -44.57 13.43
N ARG A 306 -1.38 -45.73 13.25
CA ARG A 306 -0.92 -46.60 14.36
C ARG A 306 0.43 -46.14 14.90
N MET A 307 1.02 -46.73 15.94
CA MET A 307 2.37 -46.36 16.38
C MET A 307 3.47 -47.02 15.52
N GLU A 308 3.29 -48.30 15.19
CA GLU A 308 4.16 -49.11 14.32
C GLU A 308 3.34 -49.70 13.17
N GLN A 309 3.93 -49.83 11.98
CA GLN A 309 3.26 -50.35 10.77
C GLN A 309 3.38 -51.88 10.59
N LYS A 310 3.99 -52.60 11.54
CA LYS A 310 4.12 -54.06 11.45
C LYS A 310 2.76 -54.73 11.70
N ASP A 311 2.34 -55.58 10.76
CA ASP A 311 1.14 -56.40 10.87
C ASP A 311 1.35 -57.53 11.89
N ASN A 312 0.84 -57.32 13.11
CA ASN A 312 0.63 -58.41 14.06
C ASN A 312 -0.87 -58.66 14.18
N ASN A 313 -1.35 -59.68 13.46
CA ASN A 313 -2.77 -60.05 13.33
C ASN A 313 -3.47 -60.52 14.62
N THR A 314 -2.84 -60.42 15.78
CA THR A 314 -3.36 -60.99 17.04
C THR A 314 -3.77 -59.96 18.10
N ARG A 315 -3.52 -58.66 17.94
CA ARG A 315 -3.86 -57.63 18.96
C ARG A 315 -4.38 -56.33 18.35
N LYS A 316 -5.42 -55.73 18.98
CA LYS A 316 -5.89 -54.37 18.63
C LYS A 316 -4.81 -53.33 18.96
N LEU A 317 -4.35 -52.62 17.95
CA LEU A 317 -3.35 -51.57 18.05
C LEU A 317 -4.02 -50.20 18.20
N THR A 318 -3.36 -49.29 18.92
CA THR A 318 -3.80 -47.90 19.07
C THR A 318 -3.78 -47.20 17.71
N SER A 319 -4.82 -46.42 17.40
CA SER A 319 -4.96 -45.67 16.15
C SER A 319 -5.19 -44.16 16.39
N GLY A 320 -5.06 -43.34 15.35
CA GLY A 320 -5.26 -41.90 15.43
C GLY A 320 -4.07 -41.13 16.01
N LEU A 321 -2.87 -41.74 16.01
CA LEU A 321 -1.63 -41.13 16.52
C LEU A 321 -0.97 -40.30 15.41
N ARG A 322 -0.65 -39.04 15.71
CA ARG A 322 0.07 -38.12 14.81
C ARG A 322 1.57 -38.41 14.88
N ARG A 323 2.20 -38.68 13.73
CA ARG A 323 3.62 -39.07 13.62
C ARG A 323 4.31 -38.33 12.47
N PRO A 324 5.58 -37.94 12.60
CA PRO A 324 6.27 -37.27 11.51
C PRO A 324 6.45 -38.25 10.34
N PHE A 325 6.24 -37.78 9.11
CA PHE A 325 6.49 -38.59 7.91
C PHE A 325 7.64 -38.03 7.07
N GLY A 326 7.65 -36.73 6.83
CA GLY A 326 8.73 -36.08 6.08
C GLY A 326 8.38 -34.65 5.71
N VAL A 327 9.27 -34.02 4.95
CA VAL A 327 9.16 -32.62 4.56
C VAL A 327 9.53 -32.46 3.09
N ALA A 328 8.94 -31.46 2.44
CA ALA A 328 9.28 -31.03 1.10
C ALA A 328 9.49 -29.52 1.13
N VAL A 329 10.59 -29.02 0.57
CA VAL A 329 10.96 -27.61 0.66
C VAL A 329 11.35 -27.10 -0.72
N MET A 330 10.88 -25.90 -1.07
CA MET A 330 11.23 -25.20 -2.31
C MET A 330 11.64 -23.77 -2.00
N ASP A 331 12.69 -23.28 -2.64
CA ASP A 331 13.02 -21.87 -2.65
C ASP A 331 12.04 -21.11 -3.56
N VAL A 332 11.33 -20.13 -2.98
CA VAL A 332 10.32 -19.32 -3.69
C VAL A 332 10.72 -17.85 -3.77
N THR A 333 11.98 -17.52 -3.44
CA THR A 333 12.49 -16.15 -3.38
C THR A 333 12.30 -15.41 -4.70
N ASP A 334 12.62 -16.03 -5.84
CA ASP A 334 12.46 -15.37 -7.15
C ASP A 334 10.99 -15.19 -7.57
N ILE A 335 10.09 -16.04 -7.09
CA ILE A 335 8.63 -15.91 -7.31
C ILE A 335 8.08 -14.76 -6.47
N ILE A 336 8.47 -14.70 -5.19
CA ILE A 336 8.06 -13.62 -4.26
C ILE A 336 8.68 -12.27 -4.66
N ASN A 337 9.85 -12.28 -5.31
CA ASN A 337 10.47 -11.07 -5.86
C ASN A 337 9.90 -10.68 -7.24
N GLY A 338 8.92 -11.42 -7.77
CA GLY A 338 8.27 -11.10 -9.05
C GLY A 338 9.15 -11.32 -10.29
N LYS A 339 10.27 -12.03 -10.18
CA LYS A 339 11.17 -12.36 -11.30
C LYS A 339 10.63 -13.48 -12.19
N VAL A 340 9.83 -14.37 -11.62
CA VAL A 340 9.18 -15.50 -12.32
C VAL A 340 7.67 -15.28 -12.28
N ASP A 341 7.06 -15.12 -13.46
CA ASP A 341 5.61 -14.92 -13.60
C ASP A 341 5.08 -15.83 -14.71
N ASP A 342 4.70 -17.04 -14.32
CA ASP A 342 4.08 -18.03 -15.20
C ASP A 342 3.01 -18.77 -14.39
N GLU A 343 1.75 -18.40 -14.62
CA GLU A 343 0.59 -18.85 -13.85
C GLU A 343 0.34 -20.35 -13.95
N ASP A 344 0.73 -20.95 -15.08
CA ASP A 344 0.49 -22.36 -15.40
C ASP A 344 1.70 -23.25 -15.10
N LYS A 345 2.83 -22.66 -14.70
CA LYS A 345 4.04 -23.41 -14.38
C LYS A 345 3.83 -24.27 -13.14
N GLN A 346 3.81 -25.57 -13.36
CA GLN A 346 3.77 -26.55 -12.27
C GLN A 346 5.18 -26.75 -11.72
N HIS A 347 5.30 -26.57 -10.41
CA HIS A 347 6.53 -26.81 -9.66
C HIS A 347 6.45 -28.14 -8.93
N PHE A 348 7.47 -28.98 -9.13
CA PHE A 348 7.64 -30.22 -8.37
C PHE A 348 8.55 -29.96 -7.16
N ILE A 349 8.01 -30.16 -5.96
CA ILE A 349 8.74 -30.01 -4.70
C ILE A 349 9.17 -31.39 -4.22
N PRO A 350 10.49 -31.69 -4.18
CA PRO A 350 10.99 -33.01 -3.82
C PRO A 350 10.72 -33.31 -2.33
N PHE A 351 10.23 -34.52 -2.07
CA PHE A 351 9.95 -34.99 -0.70
C PHE A 351 11.15 -35.71 -0.09
N GLN A 352 11.46 -35.37 1.16
CA GLN A 352 12.46 -36.04 1.99
C GLN A 352 11.79 -36.71 3.20
N PRO A 353 11.83 -38.06 3.30
CA PRO A 353 11.29 -38.76 4.46
C PRO A 353 12.13 -38.52 5.72
N VAL A 354 11.46 -38.58 6.87
CA VAL A 354 12.12 -38.68 8.19
C VAL A 354 12.60 -40.12 8.39
N THR A 355 13.92 -40.33 8.39
CA THR A 355 14.52 -41.68 8.45
C THR A 355 15.32 -41.98 9.71
N GLY A 356 15.88 -40.96 10.39
CA GLY A 356 16.65 -41.14 11.62
C GLY A 356 15.79 -41.08 12.89
N GLU A 357 16.22 -41.79 13.94
CA GLU A 357 15.55 -41.79 15.25
C GLU A 357 15.56 -40.41 15.95
N ASN A 358 16.50 -39.53 15.57
CA ASN A 358 16.60 -38.14 16.03
C ASN A 358 16.32 -37.09 14.94
N ASP A 359 15.73 -37.50 13.81
CA ASP A 359 15.34 -36.56 12.75
C ASP A 359 13.98 -35.93 13.08
N PHE A 360 14.00 -34.71 13.62
CA PHE A 360 12.79 -33.89 13.81
C PHE A 360 12.43 -33.15 12.53
N LEU A 361 11.15 -32.84 12.31
CA LEU A 361 10.69 -32.14 11.08
C LEU A 361 11.50 -30.87 10.81
N GLN A 362 11.75 -30.05 11.84
CA GLN A 362 12.56 -28.83 11.74
C GLN A 362 14.01 -29.10 11.30
N THR A 363 14.62 -30.17 11.80
CA THR A 363 15.99 -30.55 11.43
C THR A 363 16.06 -31.03 9.98
N VAL A 364 15.04 -31.77 9.52
CA VAL A 364 14.97 -32.21 8.13
C VAL A 364 14.76 -31.03 7.18
N ILE A 365 13.94 -30.03 7.54
CA ILE A 365 13.79 -28.78 6.77
C ILE A 365 15.15 -28.13 6.53
N ASN A 366 15.93 -27.93 7.61
CA ASN A 366 17.24 -27.29 7.52
C ASN A 366 18.24 -28.13 6.70
N LYS A 367 18.19 -29.47 6.83
CA LYS A 367 19.00 -30.39 6.02
C LYS A 367 18.66 -30.29 4.54
N VAL A 368 17.38 -30.24 4.18
CA VAL A 368 16.93 -30.10 2.78
C VAL A 368 17.34 -28.74 2.21
N ILE A 369 17.22 -27.66 2.98
CA ILE A 369 17.64 -26.33 2.52
C ILE A 369 19.16 -26.26 2.27
N ALA A 370 19.95 -26.97 3.09
CA ALA A 370 21.40 -27.06 2.91
C ALA A 370 21.82 -28.01 1.79
N ALA A 371 21.08 -29.11 1.59
CA ALA A 371 21.30 -30.09 0.53
C ALA A 371 20.69 -29.59 -0.78
N LYS A 372 21.50 -28.92 -1.61
CA LYS A 372 21.07 -28.35 -2.90
C LYS A 372 20.28 -29.31 -3.81
N GLU A 373 20.46 -30.63 -3.66
CA GLU A 373 19.65 -31.66 -4.31
C GLU A 373 19.17 -32.72 -3.30
N VAL A 374 17.92 -33.15 -3.46
CA VAL A 374 17.26 -34.18 -2.64
C VAL A 374 17.05 -35.43 -3.48
N ASN A 375 17.52 -36.59 -3.01
CA ASN A 375 17.21 -37.87 -3.65
C ASN A 375 15.79 -38.34 -3.32
N HIS A 376 14.83 -37.79 -4.05
CA HIS A 376 13.40 -37.95 -3.77
C HIS A 376 12.77 -39.21 -4.38
N LYS A 377 13.49 -39.97 -5.24
CA LYS A 377 13.01 -41.21 -5.89
C LYS A 377 11.61 -41.06 -6.54
N GLY A 378 11.33 -39.89 -7.12
CA GLY A 378 10.03 -39.56 -7.73
C GLY A 378 8.91 -39.16 -6.75
N GLN A 379 9.18 -39.06 -5.44
CA GLN A 379 8.20 -38.62 -4.44
C GLN A 379 8.25 -37.10 -4.24
N GLY A 380 7.08 -36.46 -4.13
CA GLY A 380 7.02 -35.01 -4.00
C GLY A 380 5.61 -34.44 -4.14
N LEU A 381 5.52 -33.11 -4.21
CA LEU A 381 4.27 -32.38 -4.36
C LEU A 381 4.30 -31.54 -5.63
N TRP A 382 3.16 -31.44 -6.30
CA TRP A 382 2.97 -30.55 -7.45
C TRP A 382 2.15 -29.34 -7.01
N VAL A 383 2.71 -28.15 -7.17
CA VAL A 383 2.05 -26.88 -6.83
C VAL A 383 2.17 -25.87 -7.96
N THR A 384 1.23 -24.95 -8.06
CA THR A 384 1.39 -23.70 -8.83
C THR A 384 1.40 -22.52 -7.86
N LEU A 385 2.28 -21.56 -8.10
CA LEU A 385 2.55 -20.43 -7.21
C LEU A 385 2.45 -19.13 -8.01
N LYS A 386 1.75 -18.12 -7.47
CA LYS A 386 1.65 -16.81 -8.11
C LYS A 386 1.64 -15.70 -7.07
N LEU A 387 2.46 -14.66 -7.26
CA LEU A 387 2.44 -13.48 -6.41
C LEU A 387 1.33 -12.53 -6.90
N LEU A 388 0.47 -12.08 -5.98
CA LEU A 388 -0.64 -11.18 -6.25
C LEU A 388 -0.44 -9.87 -5.45
N PRO A 389 -0.49 -8.69 -6.10
CA PRO A 389 -0.44 -7.42 -5.41
C PRO A 389 -1.77 -7.12 -4.71
N GLY A 390 -1.72 -6.48 -3.54
CA GLY A 390 -2.88 -5.99 -2.81
C GLY A 390 -3.20 -6.74 -1.51
N ASP A 391 -4.22 -6.25 -0.80
CA ASP A 391 -4.83 -6.96 0.33
C ASP A 391 -5.84 -8.02 -0.14
N ILE A 392 -6.36 -8.84 0.77
CA ILE A 392 -7.30 -9.92 0.42
C ILE A 392 -8.60 -9.41 -0.23
N HIS A 393 -9.05 -8.20 0.09
CA HIS A 393 -10.26 -7.61 -0.49
C HIS A 393 -10.02 -7.13 -1.92
N GLN A 394 -8.87 -6.49 -2.16
CA GLN A 394 -8.40 -6.09 -3.49
C GLN A 394 -8.17 -7.30 -4.38
N ILE A 395 -7.45 -8.30 -3.89
CA ILE A 395 -7.13 -9.52 -4.65
C ILE A 395 -8.40 -10.27 -5.08
N ARG A 396 -9.40 -10.37 -4.20
CA ARG A 396 -10.70 -10.99 -4.56
C ARG A 396 -11.48 -10.20 -5.62
N LYS A 397 -11.24 -8.89 -5.73
CA LYS A 397 -11.89 -8.03 -6.72
C LYS A 397 -11.15 -8.07 -8.07
N GLU A 398 -9.82 -8.04 -8.04
CA GLU A 398 -8.97 -7.97 -9.23
C GLU A 398 -8.68 -9.36 -9.83
N PHE A 399 -8.59 -10.41 -9.01
CA PHE A 399 -8.31 -11.78 -9.41
C PHE A 399 -9.41 -12.78 -8.99
N PRO A 400 -10.70 -12.54 -9.30
CA PRO A 400 -11.81 -13.38 -8.85
C PRO A 400 -11.76 -14.81 -9.42
N HIS A 401 -11.05 -15.03 -10.52
CA HIS A 401 -10.85 -16.35 -11.14
C HIS A 401 -9.83 -17.22 -10.37
N LEU A 402 -8.91 -16.59 -9.62
CA LEU A 402 -7.92 -17.29 -8.79
C LEU A 402 -8.40 -17.41 -7.35
N VAL A 403 -8.89 -16.31 -6.79
CA VAL A 403 -9.23 -16.18 -5.37
C VAL A 403 -10.70 -15.84 -5.20
N ASP A 404 -11.44 -16.80 -4.67
CA ASP A 404 -12.85 -16.63 -4.32
C ASP A 404 -13.04 -16.53 -2.79
N ARG A 405 -14.30 -16.62 -2.33
CA ARG A 405 -14.63 -16.60 -0.89
C ARG A 405 -14.31 -17.91 -0.18
N THR A 406 -14.18 -19.01 -0.90
CA THR A 406 -13.92 -20.36 -0.36
C THR A 406 -12.44 -20.69 -0.31
N THR A 407 -11.61 -19.91 -1.00
CA THR A 407 -10.15 -20.02 -0.98
C THR A 407 -9.62 -19.78 0.43
N ALA A 408 -8.79 -20.70 0.94
CA ALA A 408 -8.24 -20.61 2.28
C ALA A 408 -7.30 -19.41 2.40
N VAL A 409 -7.37 -18.69 3.52
CA VAL A 409 -6.53 -17.51 3.78
C VAL A 409 -5.57 -17.85 4.92
N ALA A 410 -4.29 -18.00 4.60
CA ALA A 410 -3.22 -18.19 5.57
C ALA A 410 -2.54 -16.85 5.83
N ARG A 411 -2.80 -16.24 6.98
CA ARG A 411 -2.22 -14.92 7.27
C ARG A 411 -0.75 -15.04 7.66
N LYS A 412 0.00 -13.95 7.50
CA LYS A 412 1.30 -13.77 8.13
C LYS A 412 1.19 -13.86 9.66
N MET A 413 2.14 -14.53 10.30
CA MET A 413 2.33 -14.51 11.75
C MET A 413 3.04 -13.22 12.14
N GLY A 414 2.24 -12.19 12.43
CA GLY A 414 2.68 -10.81 12.58
C GLY A 414 1.73 -9.87 11.85
N PHE A 415 1.96 -8.57 11.95
CA PHE A 415 1.09 -7.58 11.31
C PHE A 415 1.46 -7.34 9.84
N PRO A 416 0.48 -6.99 8.99
CA PRO A 416 0.75 -6.35 7.71
C PRO A 416 1.52 -5.05 7.92
N GLU A 417 2.14 -4.53 6.84
CA GLU A 417 2.88 -3.27 6.90
C GLU A 417 1.98 -2.07 7.23
N ILE A 418 0.72 -2.11 6.79
CA ILE A 418 -0.30 -1.10 7.09
C ILE A 418 -1.46 -1.76 7.82
N ILE A 419 -1.90 -1.17 8.93
CA ILE A 419 -3.11 -1.53 9.66
C ILE A 419 -4.11 -0.38 9.49
N MET A 420 -5.21 -0.63 8.78
CA MET A 420 -6.23 0.39 8.55
C MET A 420 -7.08 0.60 9.81
N PRO A 421 -7.61 1.82 10.06
CA PRO A 421 -8.50 2.05 11.20
C PRO A 421 -9.73 1.15 11.09
N GLY A 422 -10.11 0.51 12.20
CA GLY A 422 -11.20 -0.47 12.25
C GLY A 422 -10.81 -1.92 11.96
N ASP A 423 -9.58 -2.23 11.53
CA ASP A 423 -9.12 -3.62 11.41
C ASP A 423 -8.86 -4.22 12.81
N VAL A 424 -9.70 -5.19 13.18
CA VAL A 424 -9.63 -5.86 14.49
C VAL A 424 -9.00 -7.24 14.30
N ARG A 425 -7.83 -7.42 14.90
CA ARG A 425 -7.10 -8.69 14.92
C ARG A 425 -6.77 -9.08 16.35
N ASN A 426 -6.94 -10.35 16.70
CA ASN A 426 -6.61 -10.90 18.01
C ASN A 426 -6.19 -12.37 17.90
N ASP A 427 -5.10 -12.62 17.18
CA ASP A 427 -4.56 -13.97 16.97
C ASP A 427 -3.42 -14.23 17.96
N ILE A 428 -3.45 -15.35 18.68
CA ILE A 428 -2.37 -15.78 19.58
C ILE A 428 -1.75 -17.03 19.01
N TYR A 429 -0.54 -16.94 18.46
CA TYR A 429 0.19 -18.11 17.98
C TYR A 429 0.91 -18.78 19.14
N VAL A 430 0.70 -20.08 19.29
CA VAL A 430 1.32 -20.91 20.33
C VAL A 430 2.11 -22.00 19.64
N THR A 431 3.42 -22.00 19.85
CA THR A 431 4.34 -23.02 19.33
C THR A 431 4.77 -23.95 20.45
N LEU A 432 4.52 -25.24 20.28
CA LEU A 432 5.11 -26.28 21.11
C LEU A 432 6.56 -26.46 20.67
N VAL A 433 7.53 -26.00 21.46
CA VAL A 433 8.94 -26.02 21.03
C VAL A 433 9.55 -27.38 21.31
N GLN A 434 9.77 -27.70 22.59
CA GLN A 434 10.44 -28.93 23.01
C GLN A 434 10.09 -29.29 24.46
N GLY A 435 10.46 -30.50 24.87
CA GLY A 435 10.44 -30.89 26.27
C GLY A 435 11.51 -31.93 26.60
N ASP A 436 11.70 -32.20 27.88
CA ASP A 436 12.57 -33.25 28.41
C ASP A 436 11.82 -34.01 29.50
N PHE A 437 11.55 -35.30 29.28
CA PHE A 437 10.71 -36.10 30.19
C PHE A 437 11.44 -37.36 30.66
N ASP A 438 11.49 -37.56 31.97
CA ASP A 438 12.05 -38.77 32.54
C ASP A 438 11.18 -40.00 32.24
N LYS A 439 11.87 -41.13 32.01
CA LYS A 439 11.23 -42.45 31.80
C LYS A 439 10.41 -42.93 33.00
N GLY A 440 10.69 -42.39 34.20
CA GLY A 440 10.05 -42.82 35.45
C GLY A 440 10.26 -44.32 35.67
N ASN A 441 9.17 -45.05 35.92
CA ASN A 441 9.20 -46.50 36.16
C ASN A 441 9.20 -47.35 34.87
N LYS A 442 9.25 -46.73 33.67
CA LYS A 442 9.29 -47.47 32.39
C LYS A 442 10.72 -47.86 32.02
N THR A 443 10.85 -48.97 31.29
CA THR A 443 12.14 -49.47 30.77
C THR A 443 12.68 -48.57 29.64
N THR A 444 11.80 -48.08 28.77
CA THR A 444 12.10 -47.17 27.67
C THR A 444 11.56 -45.76 27.95
N ALA A 445 12.02 -44.78 27.17
CA ALA A 445 11.45 -43.44 27.21
C ALA A 445 9.95 -43.44 26.82
N LYS A 446 9.21 -42.45 27.31
CA LYS A 446 7.77 -42.32 27.05
C LYS A 446 7.55 -41.76 25.65
N ASN A 447 6.58 -42.30 24.92
CA ASN A 447 5.98 -41.65 23.75
C ASN A 447 5.06 -40.52 24.24
N VAL A 448 5.55 -39.28 24.27
CA VAL A 448 4.82 -38.15 24.86
C VAL A 448 3.89 -37.51 23.83
N GLU A 449 2.62 -37.40 24.18
CA GLU A 449 1.62 -36.57 23.50
C GLU A 449 1.29 -35.37 24.38
N VAL A 450 1.40 -34.17 23.82
CA VAL A 450 0.97 -32.92 24.46
C VAL A 450 -0.42 -32.59 23.96
N THR A 451 -1.34 -32.39 24.89
CA THR A 451 -2.68 -31.90 24.60
C THR A 451 -2.80 -30.45 25.03
N VAL A 452 -3.14 -29.56 24.08
CA VAL A 452 -3.34 -28.13 24.28
C VAL A 452 -4.84 -27.85 24.35
N SER A 453 -5.28 -27.10 25.34
CA SER A 453 -6.67 -26.67 25.49
C SER A 453 -6.70 -25.29 26.14
N VAL A 454 -7.75 -24.52 25.84
CA VAL A 454 -7.97 -23.20 26.43
C VAL A 454 -9.08 -23.30 27.48
N TYR A 455 -8.86 -22.70 28.64
CA TYR A 455 -9.79 -22.68 29.76
C TYR A 455 -9.95 -21.25 30.28
N ASP A 456 -11.11 -20.96 30.87
CA ASP A 456 -11.34 -19.74 31.63
C ASP A 456 -10.96 -19.90 33.11
N GLU A 457 -11.09 -18.82 33.87
CA GLU A 457 -10.78 -18.73 35.31
C GLU A 457 -11.66 -19.64 36.18
N ASP A 458 -12.84 -20.00 35.69
CA ASP A 458 -13.78 -20.93 36.33
C ASP A 458 -13.52 -22.40 35.97
N GLY A 459 -12.47 -22.66 35.17
CA GLY A 459 -12.10 -24.01 34.74
C GLY A 459 -12.99 -24.61 33.65
N LYS A 460 -13.81 -23.80 32.98
CA LYS A 460 -14.60 -24.23 31.82
C LYS A 460 -13.75 -24.14 30.56
N LYS A 461 -13.86 -25.16 29.70
CA LYS A 461 -13.16 -25.22 28.42
C LYS A 461 -13.80 -24.27 27.42
N LEU A 462 -12.99 -23.48 26.73
CA LEU A 462 -13.41 -22.69 25.58
C LEU A 462 -13.41 -23.59 24.35
N GLU A 463 -14.59 -23.75 23.74
CA GLU A 463 -14.80 -24.63 22.60
C GLU A 463 -14.46 -23.92 21.28
N ASN A 464 -13.86 -24.65 20.33
CA ASN A 464 -13.61 -24.16 18.95
C ASN A 464 -12.81 -22.86 18.85
N VAL A 465 -11.76 -22.71 19.67
CA VAL A 465 -10.87 -21.53 19.68
C VAL A 465 -9.47 -21.79 19.14
N ILE A 466 -9.12 -23.06 18.87
CA ILE A 466 -7.80 -23.45 18.36
C ILE A 466 -7.89 -23.77 16.87
N PHE A 467 -7.01 -23.18 16.08
CA PHE A 467 -6.89 -23.37 14.64
C PHE A 467 -5.51 -23.99 14.33
N PRO A 468 -5.45 -25.28 13.98
CA PRO A 468 -4.19 -25.95 13.61
C PRO A 468 -3.54 -25.36 12.36
N GLY A 469 -4.36 -24.81 11.47
CA GLY A 469 -3.96 -24.15 10.24
C GLY A 469 -5.16 -23.53 9.53
N ALA A 470 -4.87 -22.65 8.58
CA ALA A 470 -5.83 -22.13 7.63
C ALA A 470 -6.44 -23.25 6.79
N GLY A 471 -7.72 -23.08 6.47
CA GLY A 471 -8.49 -24.04 5.70
C GLY A 471 -9.09 -25.17 6.52
N ASP A 472 -8.78 -25.39 7.80
CA ASP A 472 -9.50 -26.38 8.62
C ASP A 472 -10.43 -25.69 9.63
N ASP A 473 -11.38 -26.44 10.18
CA ASP A 473 -12.30 -25.93 11.19
C ASP A 473 -11.60 -25.74 12.54
N ALA A 474 -12.15 -24.82 13.35
CA ALA A 474 -11.69 -24.60 14.70
C ALA A 474 -11.96 -25.84 15.58
N ILE A 475 -11.03 -26.12 16.49
CA ILE A 475 -11.10 -27.24 17.43
C ILE A 475 -10.93 -26.75 18.88
N SER A 476 -11.37 -27.55 19.84
CA SER A 476 -11.24 -27.25 21.27
C SER A 476 -10.00 -27.85 21.92
N GLU A 477 -9.39 -28.83 21.25
CA GLU A 477 -8.25 -29.58 21.79
C GLU A 477 -7.28 -29.97 20.67
N TYR A 478 -6.04 -29.49 20.76
CA TYR A 478 -4.97 -29.86 19.84
C TYR A 478 -4.05 -30.91 20.46
N LYS A 479 -3.64 -31.90 19.66
CA LYS A 479 -2.74 -32.98 20.10
C LYS A 479 -1.47 -32.95 19.27
N SER A 480 -0.31 -32.94 19.93
CA SER A 480 0.98 -32.88 19.24
C SER A 480 1.30 -34.16 18.47
N VAL A 481 2.31 -34.08 17.61
CA VAL A 481 3.02 -35.22 17.06
C VAL A 481 3.70 -36.01 18.19
N ILE A 482 3.77 -37.32 18.01
CA ILE A 482 4.39 -38.26 18.95
C ILE A 482 5.68 -38.80 18.33
N TYR A 483 6.80 -38.50 18.99
CA TYR A 483 8.10 -39.07 18.65
C TYR A 483 8.32 -40.37 19.45
N TYR A 484 8.62 -41.45 18.74
CA TYR A 484 8.70 -42.79 19.33
C TYR A 484 9.92 -42.92 20.24
N GLN A 485 9.68 -43.18 21.53
CA GLN A 485 10.70 -43.39 22.56
C GLN A 485 11.79 -42.30 22.63
N VAL A 486 11.44 -41.06 22.30
CA VAL A 486 12.35 -39.91 22.38
C VAL A 486 12.21 -39.22 23.73
N LYS A 487 13.30 -39.16 24.51
CA LYS A 487 13.34 -38.48 25.81
C LYS A 487 13.13 -36.96 25.68
N GLN A 488 13.73 -36.36 24.64
CA GLN A 488 13.72 -34.93 24.38
C GLN A 488 12.97 -34.61 23.06
N PRO A 489 11.64 -34.71 23.04
CA PRO A 489 10.88 -34.40 21.83
C PRO A 489 11.00 -32.92 21.45
N ARG A 490 11.19 -32.65 20.15
CA ARG A 490 11.18 -31.31 19.56
C ARG A 490 10.04 -31.22 18.57
N TRP A 491 8.93 -30.61 18.98
CA TRP A 491 7.71 -30.55 18.19
C TRP A 491 7.80 -29.48 17.11
N PHE A 492 8.13 -28.24 17.51
CA PHE A 492 8.05 -27.04 16.65
C PHE A 492 6.71 -26.96 15.91
N GLU A 493 5.62 -27.26 16.62
CA GLU A 493 4.25 -27.21 16.09
C GLU A 493 3.57 -25.93 16.53
N THR A 494 3.22 -25.08 15.56
CA THR A 494 2.52 -23.82 15.80
C THR A 494 1.04 -23.97 15.51
N VAL A 495 0.20 -23.54 16.46
CA VAL A 495 -1.25 -23.43 16.32
C VAL A 495 -1.69 -22.02 16.63
N LYS A 496 -2.74 -21.56 15.96
CA LYS A 496 -3.38 -20.27 16.27
C LYS A 496 -4.47 -20.47 17.31
N VAL A 497 -4.51 -19.60 18.31
CA VAL A 497 -5.56 -19.54 19.33
C VAL A 497 -6.27 -18.21 19.15
N ALA A 498 -7.53 -18.26 18.75
CA ALA A 498 -8.36 -17.08 18.49
C ALA A 498 -9.50 -17.03 19.52
N ILE A 499 -9.36 -16.14 20.49
CA ILE A 499 -10.30 -15.95 21.61
C ILE A 499 -10.91 -14.56 21.47
N PRO A 500 -12.22 -14.39 21.74
CA PRO A 500 -12.82 -13.07 21.86
C PRO A 500 -12.01 -12.17 22.82
N ILE A 501 -11.79 -10.92 22.44
CA ILE A 501 -10.89 -9.99 23.17
C ILE A 501 -11.31 -9.86 24.64
N GLU A 502 -12.61 -9.86 24.90
CA GLU A 502 -13.21 -9.77 26.24
C GLU A 502 -12.93 -10.97 27.15
N ASP A 503 -12.62 -12.13 26.57
CA ASP A 503 -12.36 -13.37 27.30
C ASP A 503 -10.87 -13.64 27.51
N VAL A 504 -9.97 -12.91 26.82
CA VAL A 504 -8.51 -13.12 26.94
C VAL A 504 -8.03 -12.90 28.37
N ASN A 505 -8.58 -11.91 29.07
CA ASN A 505 -8.16 -11.54 30.43
C ASN A 505 -8.38 -12.64 31.48
N ARG A 506 -9.40 -13.48 31.27
CA ARG A 506 -9.81 -14.58 32.15
C ARG A 506 -9.37 -15.95 31.64
N SER A 507 -8.62 -16.01 30.54
CA SER A 507 -8.27 -17.26 29.88
C SER A 507 -6.81 -17.67 30.12
N HIS A 508 -6.56 -18.98 30.11
CA HIS A 508 -5.23 -19.57 30.15
C HIS A 508 -5.12 -20.80 29.24
N LEU A 509 -3.90 -21.07 28.81
CA LEU A 509 -3.56 -22.29 28.07
C LEU A 509 -3.21 -23.39 29.05
N ARG A 510 -3.76 -24.58 28.84
CA ARG A 510 -3.47 -25.79 29.62
C ARG A 510 -2.83 -26.83 28.73
N PHE A 511 -1.69 -27.36 29.18
CA PHE A 511 -0.92 -28.40 28.51
C PHE A 511 -0.91 -29.64 29.38
N THR A 512 -1.48 -30.75 28.88
CA THR A 512 -1.44 -32.04 29.59
C THR A 512 -0.59 -33.04 28.86
N PHE A 513 0.23 -33.78 29.61
CA PHE A 513 1.15 -34.76 29.04
C PHE A 513 0.64 -36.18 29.29
N ARG A 514 0.51 -36.95 28.21
CA ARG A 514 0.11 -38.35 28.25
C ARG A 514 1.13 -39.23 27.55
N HIS A 515 1.34 -40.43 28.09
CA HIS A 515 2.10 -41.46 27.36
C HIS A 515 1.16 -42.22 26.43
N ARG A 516 1.55 -42.38 25.17
CA ARG A 516 0.79 -43.20 24.20
C ARG A 516 1.42 -44.57 23.98
N SER A 517 0.65 -45.63 24.20
CA SER A 517 1.09 -47.01 24.00
C SER A 517 0.73 -47.52 22.61
N SER A 518 1.53 -48.42 22.05
CA SER A 518 1.20 -49.09 20.77
C SER A 518 0.00 -50.05 20.89
N GLN A 519 -0.33 -50.51 22.10
CA GLN A 519 -1.45 -51.43 22.37
C GLN A 519 -2.67 -50.65 22.88
N ASP A 520 -3.82 -50.81 22.22
CA ASP A 520 -5.04 -50.02 22.51
C ASP A 520 -5.54 -50.19 23.95
N SER A 521 -5.51 -51.42 24.48
CA SER A 521 -5.95 -51.70 25.85
C SER A 521 -5.04 -51.06 26.90
N LYS A 522 -3.73 -50.98 26.64
CA LYS A 522 -2.77 -50.30 27.52
C LYS A 522 -2.90 -48.79 27.40
N ASP A 523 -3.01 -48.27 26.17
CA ASP A 523 -3.16 -46.85 25.89
C ASP A 523 -4.37 -46.24 26.61
N LYS A 524 -5.52 -46.93 26.58
CA LYS A 524 -6.73 -46.50 27.29
C LYS A 524 -6.58 -46.44 28.82
N SER A 525 -5.63 -47.18 29.38
CA SER A 525 -5.34 -47.15 30.82
C SER A 525 -4.32 -46.08 31.22
N GLU A 526 -3.61 -45.48 30.26
CA GLU A 526 -2.62 -44.44 30.52
C GLU A 526 -3.32 -43.13 30.89
N LYS A 527 -3.05 -42.64 32.11
CA LYS A 527 -3.56 -41.36 32.60
C LYS A 527 -2.60 -40.22 32.27
N ILE A 528 -3.09 -39.00 32.41
CA ILE A 528 -2.24 -37.80 32.37
C ILE A 528 -1.21 -37.92 33.51
N PHE A 529 0.06 -37.74 33.19
CA PHE A 529 1.15 -37.88 34.16
C PHE A 529 1.75 -36.53 34.60
N ALA A 530 1.47 -35.46 33.87
CA ALA A 530 1.96 -34.12 34.16
C ALA A 530 1.07 -33.05 33.51
N LEU A 531 1.17 -31.82 34.02
CA LEU A 531 0.48 -30.63 33.50
C LEU A 531 1.40 -29.41 33.52
N ALA A 532 1.26 -28.53 32.54
CA ALA A 532 1.80 -27.17 32.54
C ALA A 532 0.68 -26.21 32.11
N PHE A 533 0.80 -24.92 32.45
CA PHE A 533 -0.17 -23.91 32.04
C PHE A 533 0.49 -22.53 31.93
N VAL A 534 -0.15 -21.61 31.21
CA VAL A 534 0.25 -20.19 31.18
C VAL A 534 -0.99 -19.30 31.03
N LYS A 535 -1.05 -18.22 31.81
CA LYS A 535 -2.13 -17.21 31.72
C LYS A 535 -1.90 -16.31 30.51
N LEU A 536 -2.96 -15.97 29.78
CA LEU A 536 -2.85 -15.12 28.60
C LEU A 536 -2.69 -13.64 28.93
N MET A 537 -3.06 -13.24 30.15
CA MET A 537 -2.86 -11.90 30.66
C MET A 537 -2.04 -11.93 31.95
N ARG A 538 -1.11 -10.99 32.07
CA ARG A 538 -0.25 -10.80 33.25
C ARG A 538 -1.02 -10.03 34.33
N TYR A 539 -0.48 -10.03 35.55
CA TYR A 539 -1.08 -9.31 36.69
C TYR A 539 -1.14 -7.79 36.48
N ASP A 540 -0.26 -7.22 35.66
CA ASP A 540 -0.23 -5.81 35.28
C ASP A 540 -1.28 -5.45 34.21
N GLY A 541 -2.05 -6.44 33.73
CA GLY A 541 -3.10 -6.27 32.72
C GLY A 541 -2.60 -6.25 31.28
N THR A 542 -1.29 -6.39 31.03
CA THR A 542 -0.72 -6.59 29.69
C THR A 542 -0.87 -8.05 29.26
N THR A 543 -0.86 -8.30 27.95
CA THR A 543 -0.89 -9.68 27.46
C THR A 543 0.41 -10.43 27.77
N LEU A 544 0.37 -11.75 27.65
CA LEU A 544 1.56 -12.59 27.64
C LEU A 544 2.59 -12.04 26.65
N ARG A 545 3.85 -11.96 27.07
CA ARG A 545 4.95 -11.45 26.24
C ARG A 545 5.26 -12.39 25.10
N ASP A 546 5.63 -11.83 23.96
CA ASP A 546 6.15 -12.61 22.85
C ASP A 546 7.50 -13.23 23.20
N GLY A 547 7.76 -14.43 22.66
CA GLY A 547 9.02 -15.15 22.85
C GLY A 547 8.84 -16.53 23.44
N GLU A 548 9.93 -17.09 23.98
CA GLU A 548 9.96 -18.42 24.58
C GLU A 548 9.60 -18.37 26.07
N HIS A 549 8.84 -19.36 26.54
CA HIS A 549 8.42 -19.51 27.92
C HIS A 549 8.81 -20.89 28.45
N ASP A 550 9.66 -20.92 29.46
CA ASP A 550 9.97 -22.13 30.21
C ASP A 550 8.89 -22.39 31.27
N LEU A 551 7.97 -23.29 30.94
CA LEU A 551 6.85 -23.61 31.81
C LEU A 551 7.26 -24.61 32.89
N ILE A 552 6.61 -24.50 34.04
CA ILE A 552 6.77 -25.46 35.14
C ILE A 552 5.90 -26.69 34.85
N VAL A 553 6.51 -27.87 34.96
CA VAL A 553 5.82 -29.15 34.79
C VAL A 553 5.40 -29.67 36.17
N TYR A 554 4.10 -29.65 36.43
CA TYR A 554 3.49 -30.12 37.67
C TYR A 554 3.11 -31.61 37.59
N LYS A 555 3.35 -32.34 38.68
CA LYS A 555 2.93 -33.74 38.88
C LYS A 555 2.08 -33.87 40.15
N ALA A 556 0.96 -34.58 40.04
CA ALA A 556 0.06 -34.94 41.12
C ALA A 556 -0.86 -36.09 40.65
N GLU A 557 -1.83 -36.50 41.48
CA GLU A 557 -2.89 -37.42 41.05
C GLU A 557 -3.74 -36.81 39.93
N ALA A 558 -4.16 -37.62 38.95
CA ALA A 558 -4.82 -37.15 37.73
C ALA A 558 -6.03 -36.22 37.99
N LYS A 559 -6.93 -36.59 38.92
CA LYS A 559 -8.11 -35.79 39.27
C LYS A 559 -7.74 -34.42 39.86
N LYS A 560 -6.61 -34.35 40.54
CA LYS A 560 -6.10 -33.14 41.19
C LYS A 560 -5.33 -32.25 40.23
N LEU A 561 -4.67 -32.85 39.25
CA LEU A 561 -4.02 -32.13 38.16
C LEU A 561 -5.03 -31.32 37.34
N GLU A 562 -6.23 -31.85 37.17
CA GLU A 562 -7.28 -31.21 36.38
C GLU A 562 -8.05 -30.11 37.13
N ASP A 563 -7.82 -29.94 38.44
CA ASP A 563 -8.46 -28.93 39.28
C ASP A 563 -7.82 -27.55 39.08
N PHE A 564 -8.56 -26.67 38.41
CA PHE A 564 -8.13 -25.30 38.08
C PHE A 564 -7.84 -24.44 39.31
N SER A 565 -8.59 -24.62 40.39
CA SER A 565 -8.42 -23.84 41.62
C SER A 565 -7.06 -24.12 42.28
N THR A 566 -6.52 -25.33 42.07
CA THR A 566 -5.24 -25.76 42.63
C THR A 566 -4.05 -25.21 41.85
N TYR A 567 -4.04 -25.25 40.51
CA TYR A 567 -2.86 -24.83 39.73
C TYR A 567 -2.86 -23.34 39.39
N LEU A 568 -4.00 -22.66 39.26
CA LEU A 568 -4.03 -21.23 38.88
C LEU A 568 -3.43 -20.28 39.92
N SER A 569 -3.34 -20.72 41.19
CA SER A 569 -2.63 -20.01 42.26
C SER A 569 -1.12 -20.21 42.23
N LEU A 570 -0.62 -21.19 41.48
CA LEU A 570 0.80 -21.51 41.39
C LEU A 570 1.49 -20.69 40.29
N PRO A 571 2.83 -20.54 40.34
CA PRO A 571 3.58 -19.90 39.27
C PRO A 571 3.47 -20.69 37.95
N SER A 572 3.35 -20.01 36.83
CA SER A 572 3.23 -20.65 35.52
C SER A 572 4.58 -20.94 34.86
N THR A 573 5.56 -20.06 35.04
CA THR A 573 6.89 -20.10 34.42
C THR A 573 7.99 -20.18 35.47
N LYS A 574 9.18 -20.67 35.07
CA LYS A 574 10.35 -20.67 35.94
C LYS A 574 10.78 -19.26 36.36
N ILE A 575 10.61 -18.27 35.50
CA ILE A 575 10.91 -16.86 35.81
C ILE A 575 10.01 -16.37 36.95
N GLU A 576 8.70 -16.64 36.86
CA GLU A 576 7.75 -16.25 37.91
C GLU A 576 8.04 -16.95 39.25
N LEU A 577 8.58 -18.17 39.22
CA LEU A 577 9.01 -18.90 40.42
C LEU A 577 10.23 -18.25 41.08
N GLU A 578 11.20 -17.83 40.27
CA GLU A 578 12.42 -17.14 40.74
C GLU A 578 12.09 -15.75 41.31
N GLU A 579 11.18 -14.99 40.68
CA GLU A 579 10.68 -13.70 41.18
C GLU A 579 9.99 -13.82 42.55
N LYS A 580 9.36 -14.98 42.83
CA LYS A 580 8.75 -15.30 44.13
C LYS A 580 9.74 -15.80 45.18
N GLY A 581 11.05 -15.78 44.88
CA GLY A 581 12.12 -16.11 45.83
C GLY A 581 12.40 -17.62 45.99
N HIS A 582 11.85 -18.46 45.11
CA HIS A 582 12.12 -19.90 45.12
C HIS A 582 13.26 -20.23 44.14
N SER A 583 14.41 -20.68 44.66
CA SER A 583 15.59 -20.98 43.85
C SER A 583 15.49 -22.35 43.16
N THR A 584 15.82 -22.37 41.86
CA THR A 584 15.98 -23.57 41.01
C THR A 584 17.37 -24.22 41.17
N ALA A 585 18.31 -23.51 41.79
CA ALA A 585 19.68 -23.95 41.98
C ALA A 585 19.82 -24.94 43.15
N GLY A 586 19.76 -26.24 42.82
CA GLY A 586 20.48 -27.28 43.55
C GLY A 586 19.94 -27.63 44.95
N LYS A 587 18.78 -28.27 45.03
CA LYS A 587 18.47 -29.46 45.87
C LYS A 587 16.95 -29.69 45.93
N SER A 588 16.56 -30.94 45.71
CA SER A 588 15.27 -31.55 46.06
C SER A 588 14.00 -31.03 45.39
N MET A 589 13.15 -32.00 45.02
CA MET A 589 11.74 -31.84 44.68
C MET A 589 11.05 -30.88 45.67
N GLN A 590 10.61 -29.71 45.21
CA GLN A 590 9.87 -28.77 46.04
C GLN A 590 8.36 -29.03 45.86
N ASN A 591 7.69 -29.36 46.96
CA ASN A 591 6.23 -29.40 46.99
C ASN A 591 5.74 -27.97 47.18
N LEU A 592 5.01 -27.45 46.20
CA LEU A 592 4.37 -26.14 46.29
C LEU A 592 2.86 -26.36 46.39
N GLY A 593 2.34 -26.22 47.60
CA GLY A 593 1.00 -26.69 47.94
C GLY A 593 0.90 -28.21 47.82
N SER A 594 -0.03 -28.69 47.01
CA SER A 594 -0.31 -30.11 46.84
C SER A 594 0.11 -30.70 45.49
N CYS A 595 0.83 -29.90 44.69
CA CYS A 595 1.44 -30.31 43.44
C CYS A 595 2.97 -30.37 43.61
N THR A 596 3.60 -31.34 42.95
CA THR A 596 5.05 -31.50 42.95
C THR A 596 5.64 -30.88 41.69
N ILE A 597 6.66 -30.03 41.84
CA ILE A 597 7.43 -29.49 40.72
C ILE A 597 8.37 -30.58 40.18
N SER A 598 8.16 -30.97 38.92
CA SER A 598 8.99 -31.97 38.25
C SER A 598 10.34 -31.41 37.83
N LYS A 599 11.33 -32.30 37.64
CA LYS A 599 12.59 -31.98 36.94
C LYS A 599 12.43 -31.97 35.42
N ASP A 600 11.30 -32.47 34.92
CA ASP A 600 10.98 -32.42 33.49
C ASP A 600 10.94 -30.96 33.01
N SER A 601 11.27 -30.74 31.74
CA SER A 601 11.21 -29.41 31.13
C SER A 601 10.19 -29.38 29.99
N PHE A 602 9.55 -28.23 29.82
CA PHE A 602 8.64 -27.97 28.71
C PHE A 602 8.71 -26.50 28.33
N GLN A 603 8.94 -26.26 27.04
CA GLN A 603 9.12 -24.93 26.49
C GLN A 603 8.08 -24.69 25.40
N ILE A 604 7.44 -23.53 25.46
CA ILE A 604 6.57 -23.02 24.39
C ILE A 604 7.14 -21.70 23.86
N SER A 605 6.67 -21.28 22.70
CA SER A 605 6.87 -19.92 22.21
C SER A 605 5.53 -19.30 21.83
N THR A 606 5.31 -18.05 22.20
CA THR A 606 4.07 -17.32 21.89
C THR A 606 4.35 -16.08 21.05
N LEU A 607 3.42 -15.76 20.16
CA LEU A 607 3.40 -14.52 19.39
C LEU A 607 1.96 -13.99 19.37
N VAL A 608 1.72 -12.84 20.00
CA VAL A 608 0.40 -12.22 20.14
C VAL A 608 0.24 -11.13 19.09
N CYS A 609 -0.66 -11.37 18.14
CA CYS A 609 -1.08 -10.41 17.12
C CYS A 609 -2.43 -9.78 17.50
N SER A 610 -2.40 -8.82 18.43
CA SER A 610 -3.60 -8.06 18.84
C SER A 610 -3.51 -6.58 18.45
N THR A 611 -4.55 -6.06 17.80
CA THR A 611 -4.73 -4.60 17.61
C THR A 611 -5.48 -3.95 18.78
N LYS A 612 -5.87 -4.72 19.81
CA LYS A 612 -6.62 -4.22 20.98
C LYS A 612 -5.97 -4.45 22.33
N LEU A 613 -5.06 -5.42 22.44
CA LEU A 613 -4.36 -5.76 23.67
C LEU A 613 -2.85 -5.58 23.49
N THR A 614 -2.27 -4.62 24.21
CA THR A 614 -0.83 -4.31 24.13
C THR A 614 0.00 -5.10 25.16
N GLN A 615 1.27 -5.33 24.81
CA GLN A 615 2.30 -5.85 25.73
C GLN A 615 3.07 -4.74 26.46
N ASN A 616 2.87 -3.49 26.06
CA ASN A 616 3.56 -2.34 26.64
C ASN A 616 2.74 -1.74 27.79
N VAL A 617 3.35 -1.67 28.97
CA VAL A 617 2.70 -1.19 30.20
C VAL A 617 2.36 0.30 30.11
N ASP A 618 3.24 1.12 29.51
CA ASP A 618 3.03 2.57 29.40
C ASP A 618 1.86 2.89 28.46
N LEU A 619 1.79 2.19 27.32
CA LEU A 619 0.68 2.32 26.39
C LEU A 619 -0.62 1.81 27.00
N LEU A 620 -0.58 0.67 27.71
CA LEU A 620 -1.76 0.16 28.42
C LEU A 620 -2.26 1.16 29.47
N GLY A 621 -1.36 1.78 30.22
CA GLY A 621 -1.68 2.82 31.20
C GLY A 621 -2.41 4.00 30.58
N LEU A 622 -2.06 4.37 29.34
CA LEU A 622 -2.80 5.38 28.58
C LEU A 622 -4.15 4.86 28.09
N LEU A 623 -4.23 3.66 27.51
CA LEU A 623 -5.49 3.11 26.99
C LEU A 623 -6.53 2.84 28.10
N LYS A 624 -6.06 2.45 29.29
CA LYS A 624 -6.89 2.22 30.48
C LYS A 624 -6.84 3.38 31.48
N TRP A 625 -6.53 4.59 31.03
CA TRP A 625 -6.30 5.75 31.90
C TRP A 625 -7.44 6.04 32.91
N ARG A 626 -8.70 5.74 32.55
CA ARG A 626 -9.87 5.88 33.44
C ARG A 626 -9.79 5.03 34.71
N SER A 627 -8.99 3.95 34.69
CA SER A 627 -8.81 3.05 35.83
C SER A 627 -7.88 3.64 36.90
N ASN A 628 -6.99 4.57 36.54
CA ASN A 628 -6.04 5.17 37.46
C ASN A 628 -5.64 6.59 37.00
N THR A 629 -6.51 7.56 37.27
CA THR A 629 -6.34 8.97 36.86
C THR A 629 -5.12 9.65 37.49
N ASN A 630 -4.67 9.19 38.66
CA ASN A 630 -3.52 9.75 39.37
C ASN A 630 -2.20 9.60 38.59
N LEU A 631 -2.08 8.58 37.74
CA LEU A 631 -0.88 8.31 36.93
C LEU A 631 -0.95 8.93 35.52
N LEU A 632 -2.05 9.61 35.17
CA LEU A 632 -2.30 10.09 33.81
C LEU A 632 -1.19 11.00 33.28
N GLN A 633 -0.71 11.94 34.11
CA GLN A 633 0.38 12.85 33.73
C GLN A 633 1.66 12.09 33.41
N GLN A 634 1.97 11.04 34.17
CA GLN A 634 3.11 10.18 33.94
C GLN A 634 2.92 9.35 32.66
N ASN A 635 1.74 8.76 32.45
CA ASN A 635 1.43 7.94 31.27
C ASN A 635 1.59 8.75 29.96
N LEU A 636 1.08 9.99 29.93
CA LEU A 636 1.26 10.89 28.78
C LEU A 636 2.73 11.19 28.48
N ARG A 637 3.56 11.36 29.51
CA ARG A 637 5.01 11.57 29.34
C ARG A 637 5.74 10.32 28.89
N GLN A 638 5.31 9.13 29.33
CA GLN A 638 5.93 7.87 28.93
C GLN A 638 5.52 7.44 27.52
N LEU A 639 4.32 7.81 27.03
CA LEU A 639 3.90 7.55 25.65
C LEU A 639 4.95 8.02 24.63
N MET A 640 5.54 9.20 24.85
CA MET A 640 6.57 9.77 23.98
C MET A 640 7.89 8.97 23.97
N LYS A 641 8.03 7.93 24.79
CA LYS A 641 9.17 7.02 24.85
C LYS A 641 8.84 5.61 24.37
N VAL A 642 7.56 5.31 24.10
CA VAL A 642 7.13 4.02 23.57
C VAL A 642 7.67 3.84 22.15
N ASP A 643 8.02 2.61 21.78
CA ASP A 643 8.43 2.30 20.40
C ASP A 643 7.34 2.73 19.42
N GLY A 644 7.71 3.53 18.42
CA GLY A 644 6.78 3.99 17.38
C GLY A 644 6.06 2.83 16.68
N GLY A 645 6.70 1.66 16.55
CA GLY A 645 6.08 0.45 16.01
C GLY A 645 4.92 -0.08 16.85
N GLU A 646 4.92 0.14 18.17
CA GLU A 646 3.78 -0.20 19.03
C GLU A 646 2.69 0.88 18.92
N VAL A 647 3.08 2.17 18.93
CA VAL A 647 2.14 3.29 18.80
C VAL A 647 1.32 3.22 17.52
N VAL A 648 1.94 2.90 16.37
CA VAL A 648 1.23 2.80 15.08
C VAL A 648 0.27 1.61 15.00
N LYS A 649 0.54 0.51 15.72
CA LYS A 649 -0.41 -0.64 15.79
C LYS A 649 -1.72 -0.25 16.48
N PHE A 650 -1.63 0.60 17.50
CA PHE A 650 -2.75 1.08 18.29
C PHE A 650 -3.11 2.54 17.96
N LEU A 651 -2.79 3.01 16.74
CA LEU A 651 -2.87 4.43 16.40
C LEU A 651 -4.26 5.01 16.66
N GLN A 652 -5.31 4.31 16.23
CA GLN A 652 -6.69 4.71 16.44
C GLN A 652 -7.01 4.81 17.94
N ASP A 653 -6.83 3.74 18.71
CA ASP A 653 -7.16 3.71 20.14
C ASP A 653 -6.31 4.72 20.94
N THR A 654 -5.06 4.95 20.53
CA THR A 654 -4.17 5.96 21.13
C THR A 654 -4.71 7.38 20.89
N LEU A 655 -5.09 7.71 19.66
CA LEU A 655 -5.65 9.02 19.33
C LEU A 655 -7.01 9.23 20.02
N ASP A 656 -7.88 8.21 20.02
CA ASP A 656 -9.17 8.24 20.73
C ASP A 656 -8.95 8.47 22.24
N ALA A 657 -7.99 7.78 22.86
CA ALA A 657 -7.65 8.00 24.27
C ALA A 657 -7.18 9.43 24.53
N LEU A 658 -6.26 9.95 23.70
CA LEU A 658 -5.72 11.32 23.81
C LEU A 658 -6.83 12.38 23.74
N PHE A 659 -7.72 12.29 22.75
CA PHE A 659 -8.82 13.25 22.63
C PHE A 659 -9.86 13.09 23.74
N ASN A 660 -10.17 11.88 24.17
CA ASN A 660 -11.04 11.67 25.32
C ASN A 660 -10.47 12.27 26.62
N ILE A 661 -9.16 12.12 26.86
CA ILE A 661 -8.46 12.75 27.99
C ILE A 661 -8.62 14.27 27.93
N MET A 662 -8.42 14.86 26.75
CA MET A 662 -8.55 16.30 26.53
C MET A 662 -9.98 16.81 26.76
N MET A 663 -11.00 16.02 26.43
CA MET A 663 -12.41 16.39 26.62
C MET A 663 -12.87 16.21 28.08
N GLU A 664 -12.49 15.11 28.75
CA GLU A 664 -12.92 14.80 30.12
C GLU A 664 -12.18 15.63 31.18
N ASN A 665 -10.98 16.14 30.89
CA ASN A 665 -10.20 17.00 31.80
C ASN A 665 -10.23 18.45 31.36
N SER A 666 -11.42 18.98 31.05
CA SER A 666 -11.58 20.27 30.38
C SER A 666 -10.97 21.46 31.13
N GLU A 667 -10.90 21.39 32.46
CA GLU A 667 -10.45 22.48 33.34
C GLU A 667 -8.93 22.58 33.49
N SER A 668 -8.17 21.57 33.06
CA SER A 668 -6.72 21.51 33.26
C SER A 668 -5.93 21.84 32.00
N GLU A 669 -5.34 23.03 31.96
CA GLU A 669 -4.43 23.43 30.87
C GLU A 669 -3.18 22.54 30.78
N THR A 670 -2.81 21.88 31.88
CA THR A 670 -1.66 20.97 31.90
C THR A 670 -1.90 19.73 31.03
N PHE A 671 -3.11 19.16 31.07
CA PHE A 671 -3.44 18.00 30.24
C PHE A 671 -3.62 18.38 28.77
N ASP A 672 -4.18 19.56 28.49
CA ASP A 672 -4.27 20.08 27.12
C ASP A 672 -2.88 20.17 26.46
N THR A 673 -1.90 20.67 27.20
CA THR A 673 -0.50 20.78 26.74
C THR A 673 0.13 19.41 26.51
N LEU A 674 -0.03 18.46 27.44
CA LEU A 674 0.57 17.12 27.32
C LEU A 674 -0.05 16.29 26.20
N VAL A 675 -1.37 16.42 25.98
CA VAL A 675 -2.04 15.77 24.85
C VAL A 675 -1.56 16.37 23.53
N PHE A 676 -1.40 17.71 23.46
CA PHE A 676 -0.86 18.37 22.28
C PHE A 676 0.55 17.86 21.94
N ASP A 677 1.43 17.75 22.94
CA ASP A 677 2.78 17.21 22.77
C ASP A 677 2.76 15.76 22.27
N ALA A 678 1.87 14.94 22.82
CA ALA A 678 1.66 13.56 22.36
C ALA A 678 1.19 13.50 20.90
N LEU A 679 0.28 14.39 20.48
CA LEU A 679 -0.17 14.48 19.09
C LEU A 679 0.97 14.88 18.15
N VAL A 680 1.77 15.90 18.53
CA VAL A 680 2.96 16.32 17.78
C VAL A 680 3.97 15.18 17.66
N PHE A 681 4.17 14.40 18.73
CA PHE A 681 5.01 13.22 18.71
C PHE A 681 4.50 12.15 17.73
N ILE A 682 3.21 11.81 17.77
CA ILE A 682 2.61 10.80 16.87
C ILE A 682 2.68 11.26 15.40
N ILE A 683 2.35 12.51 15.11
CA ILE A 683 2.44 13.05 13.75
C ILE A 683 3.91 13.05 13.29
N GLY A 684 4.83 13.42 14.16
CA GLY A 684 6.27 13.36 13.91
C GLY A 684 6.78 11.94 13.63
N LEU A 685 6.25 10.92 14.31
CA LEU A 685 6.54 9.51 14.03
C LEU A 685 6.07 9.11 12.62
N ILE A 686 4.86 9.51 12.22
CA ILE A 686 4.27 9.15 10.92
C ILE A 686 4.97 9.89 9.76
N ALA A 687 5.50 11.08 10.02
CA ALA A 687 6.31 11.83 9.06
C ALA A 687 7.69 11.19 8.80
N ASP A 688 8.16 10.29 9.67
CA ASP A 688 9.40 9.53 9.44
C ASP A 688 9.24 8.57 8.25
N ARG A 689 10.29 8.46 7.42
CA ARG A 689 10.34 7.52 6.29
C ARG A 689 10.00 6.08 6.71
N LYS A 690 10.33 5.69 7.95
CA LYS A 690 10.01 4.36 8.49
C LYS A 690 8.50 4.09 8.59
N PHE A 691 7.68 5.12 8.81
CA PHE A 691 6.25 5.00 9.07
C PHE A 691 5.38 5.80 8.09
N GLN A 692 5.97 6.36 7.02
CA GLN A 692 5.27 7.20 6.04
C GLN A 692 4.07 6.50 5.39
N HIS A 693 4.06 5.18 5.31
CA HIS A 693 2.93 4.37 4.84
C HIS A 693 1.69 4.44 5.75
N PHE A 694 1.79 4.99 6.96
CA PHE A 694 0.67 5.27 7.86
C PHE A 694 0.00 6.65 7.61
N ASN A 695 0.50 7.50 6.71
CA ASN A 695 -0.19 8.76 6.36
C ASN A 695 -1.65 8.53 5.91
N PRO A 696 -1.95 7.57 5.01
CA PRO A 696 -3.35 7.24 4.65
C PRO A 696 -4.20 6.76 5.82
N VAL A 697 -3.60 6.09 6.81
CA VAL A 697 -4.28 5.62 8.03
C VAL A 697 -4.71 6.82 8.87
N LEU A 698 -3.81 7.79 9.10
CA LEU A 698 -4.11 9.02 9.84
C LEU A 698 -5.18 9.86 9.13
N GLU A 699 -5.07 10.03 7.81
CA GLU A 699 -6.09 10.70 6.98
C GLU A 699 -7.46 10.05 7.10
N THR A 700 -7.52 8.71 7.04
CA THR A 700 -8.76 7.95 7.17
C THR A 700 -9.36 8.11 8.57
N TYR A 701 -8.52 8.09 9.61
CA TYR A 701 -8.95 8.32 10.99
C TYR A 701 -9.58 9.71 11.14
N ILE A 702 -8.91 10.78 10.70
CA ILE A 702 -9.42 12.16 10.77
C ILE A 702 -10.78 12.27 10.04
N LYS A 703 -10.88 11.69 8.85
CA LYS A 703 -12.10 11.81 8.03
C LYS A 703 -13.27 10.98 8.54
N LYS A 704 -13.04 9.76 9.04
CA LYS A 704 -14.11 8.78 9.32
C LYS A 704 -14.32 8.44 10.80
N HIS A 705 -13.30 8.50 11.65
CA HIS A 705 -13.36 7.99 13.02
C HIS A 705 -13.27 9.07 14.10
N PHE A 706 -12.54 10.16 13.83
CA PHE A 706 -12.40 11.26 14.77
C PHE A 706 -13.75 11.91 15.12
N SER A 707 -14.00 12.11 16.42
CA SER A 707 -15.30 12.52 16.96
C SER A 707 -15.28 13.67 17.98
N ALA A 708 -14.10 14.22 18.33
CA ALA A 708 -13.98 15.25 19.36
C ALA A 708 -14.39 16.64 18.85
N THR A 709 -15.58 17.11 19.23
CA THR A 709 -16.22 18.33 18.71
C THR A 709 -15.69 19.64 19.29
N LEU A 710 -15.10 19.61 20.48
CA LEU A 710 -14.51 20.77 21.15
C LEU A 710 -12.97 20.76 21.14
N ALA A 711 -12.35 19.82 20.44
CA ALA A 711 -10.89 19.76 20.35
C ALA A 711 -10.29 21.02 19.71
N TYR A 712 -10.99 21.65 18.76
CA TYR A 712 -10.50 22.86 18.09
C TYR A 712 -10.17 24.00 19.06
N THR A 713 -10.99 24.25 20.10
CA THR A 713 -10.76 25.36 21.04
C THR A 713 -9.49 25.14 21.85
N LYS A 714 -9.25 23.90 22.28
CA LYS A 714 -8.09 23.51 23.10
C LYS A 714 -6.82 23.46 22.26
N LEU A 715 -6.85 22.84 21.08
CA LEU A 715 -5.71 22.77 20.17
C LEU A 715 -5.25 24.16 19.71
N THR A 716 -6.18 25.04 19.33
CA THR A 716 -5.85 26.42 18.94
C THR A 716 -5.26 27.20 20.11
N LYS A 717 -5.80 27.03 21.33
CA LYS A 717 -5.29 27.69 22.54
C LYS A 717 -3.85 27.26 22.85
N VAL A 718 -3.57 25.96 22.88
CA VAL A 718 -2.21 25.44 23.18
C VAL A 718 -1.21 25.88 22.10
N LEU A 719 -1.58 25.78 20.83
CA LEU A 719 -0.74 26.23 19.73
C LEU A 719 -0.41 27.73 19.84
N ARG A 720 -1.40 28.56 20.21
CA ARG A 720 -1.18 29.99 20.47
C ARG A 720 -0.20 30.21 21.60
N THR A 721 -0.35 29.52 22.74
CA THR A 721 0.58 29.60 23.87
C THR A 721 2.01 29.21 23.48
N TYR A 722 2.19 28.24 22.57
CA TYR A 722 3.52 27.88 22.08
C TYR A 722 4.11 28.97 21.19
N VAL A 723 3.30 29.60 20.34
CA VAL A 723 3.73 30.73 19.49
C VAL A 723 4.07 31.95 20.34
N ASP A 724 3.26 32.28 21.35
CA ASP A 724 3.51 33.41 22.26
C ASP A 724 4.84 33.25 23.04
N ASN A 725 5.24 32.01 23.32
CA ASN A 725 6.49 31.65 24.00
C ASN A 725 7.61 31.21 23.03
N ALA A 726 7.56 31.65 21.77
CA ALA A 726 8.54 31.28 20.75
C ALA A 726 9.98 31.63 21.18
N GLY A 727 10.88 30.65 21.06
CA GLY A 727 12.30 30.79 21.42
C GLY A 727 12.68 30.24 22.79
N VAL A 728 11.70 29.89 23.64
CA VAL A 728 11.94 29.27 24.96
C VAL A 728 11.97 27.74 24.89
N THR A 729 11.25 27.14 23.94
CA THR A 729 11.10 25.68 23.83
C THR A 729 11.24 25.18 22.39
N ASP A 730 11.83 23.99 22.22
CA ASP A 730 11.93 23.29 20.93
C ASP A 730 10.59 22.68 20.47
N GLN A 731 9.57 22.69 21.35
CA GLN A 731 8.23 22.17 21.11
C GLN A 731 7.56 22.83 19.90
N LEU A 732 7.68 24.16 19.79
CA LEU A 732 7.06 24.93 18.71
C LEU A 732 7.58 24.53 17.33
N PHE A 733 8.87 24.25 17.18
CA PHE A 733 9.42 23.81 15.90
C PHE A 733 8.83 22.46 15.45
N LYS A 734 8.67 21.52 16.40
CA LYS A 734 8.03 20.22 16.13
C LYS A 734 6.55 20.38 15.79
N ALA A 735 5.85 21.26 16.51
CA ALA A 735 4.46 21.60 16.23
C ALA A 735 4.29 22.21 14.83
N MET A 736 5.19 23.13 14.42
CA MET A 736 5.18 23.74 13.08
C MET A 736 5.42 22.72 11.96
N LYS A 737 6.26 21.70 12.18
CA LYS A 737 6.39 20.58 11.22
C LYS A 737 5.14 19.73 11.10
N SER A 738 4.34 19.67 12.16
CA SER A 738 3.11 18.87 12.26
C SER A 738 1.85 19.68 11.94
N LEU A 739 2.01 20.93 11.50
CA LEU A 739 0.96 21.94 11.44
C LEU A 739 -0.19 21.54 10.52
N GLU A 740 0.11 20.91 9.39
CA GLU A 740 -0.88 20.40 8.44
C GLU A 740 -1.91 19.50 9.14
N TYR A 741 -1.45 18.45 9.83
CA TYR A 741 -2.34 17.52 10.51
C TYR A 741 -3.01 18.12 11.75
N ILE A 742 -2.33 19.01 12.49
CA ILE A 742 -2.92 19.75 13.61
C ILE A 742 -4.13 20.56 13.12
N PHE A 743 -3.98 21.29 12.00
CA PHE A 743 -5.08 22.05 11.41
C PHE A 743 -6.18 21.14 10.83
N LYS A 744 -5.83 19.99 10.26
CA LYS A 744 -6.84 18.99 9.86
C LYS A 744 -7.70 18.54 11.04
N PHE A 745 -7.12 18.31 12.23
CA PHE A 745 -7.90 18.03 13.44
C PHE A 745 -8.75 19.22 13.90
N ILE A 746 -8.21 20.44 13.91
CA ILE A 746 -8.93 21.68 14.28
C ILE A 746 -10.14 21.88 13.35
N VAL A 747 -9.92 21.82 12.04
CA VAL A 747 -10.95 22.00 11.01
C VAL A 747 -12.01 20.91 11.09
N ARG A 748 -11.58 19.64 11.19
CA ARG A 748 -12.53 18.51 11.32
C ARG A 748 -13.38 18.63 12.58
N SER A 749 -12.77 18.99 13.70
CA SER A 749 -13.46 19.22 14.97
C SER A 749 -14.52 20.33 14.83
N ARG A 750 -14.19 21.44 14.15
CA ARG A 750 -15.13 22.53 13.86
C ARG A 750 -16.27 22.11 12.93
N ILE A 751 -15.99 21.32 11.88
CA ILE A 751 -17.02 20.78 10.98
C ILE A 751 -18.01 19.91 11.77
N LEU A 752 -17.51 19.02 12.62
CA LEU A 752 -18.34 18.17 13.48
C LEU A 752 -19.18 18.99 14.46
N PHE A 753 -18.60 20.03 15.05
CA PHE A 753 -19.34 20.96 15.91
C PHE A 753 -20.49 21.65 15.15
N ASN A 754 -20.23 22.15 13.94
CA ASN A 754 -21.24 22.81 13.12
C ASN A 754 -22.41 21.87 12.75
N GLN A 755 -22.11 20.59 12.49
CA GLN A 755 -23.13 19.58 12.20
C GLN A 755 -24.08 19.33 13.37
N LEU A 756 -23.62 19.48 14.61
CA LEU A 756 -24.42 19.23 15.81
C LEU A 756 -25.13 20.47 16.35
N TYR A 757 -24.54 21.67 16.17
CA TYR A 757 -24.98 22.90 16.82
C TYR A 757 -25.37 24.03 15.85
N GLU A 758 -25.56 23.74 14.57
CA GLU A 758 -26.09 24.68 13.55
C GLU A 758 -25.37 26.05 13.55
N ASN A 759 -24.04 26.03 13.43
CA ASN A 759 -23.15 27.22 13.38
C ASN A 759 -23.09 28.09 14.65
N LYS A 760 -23.57 27.63 15.81
CA LYS A 760 -23.28 28.32 17.08
C LYS A 760 -21.76 28.42 17.33
N GLY A 761 -21.33 29.47 18.03
CA GLY A 761 -19.91 29.68 18.39
C GLY A 761 -18.98 30.06 17.22
N GLU A 762 -19.52 30.50 16.08
CA GLU A 762 -18.70 30.94 14.93
C GLU A 762 -17.85 32.16 15.23
N ALA A 763 -18.41 33.15 15.95
CA ALA A 763 -17.68 34.34 16.38
C ALA A 763 -16.49 33.98 17.29
N ASP A 764 -16.68 33.09 18.25
CA ASP A 764 -15.63 32.67 19.19
C ASP A 764 -14.51 31.90 18.48
N PHE A 765 -14.89 31.00 17.56
CA PHE A 765 -13.92 30.28 16.74
C PHE A 765 -13.10 31.23 15.86
N ARG A 766 -13.79 32.15 15.18
CA ARG A 766 -13.18 33.16 14.32
C ARG A 766 -12.20 34.02 15.11
N GLU A 767 -12.61 34.52 16.26
CA GLU A 767 -11.75 35.31 17.15
C GLU A 767 -10.55 34.49 17.62
N SER A 768 -10.74 33.23 18.02
CA SER A 768 -9.64 32.36 18.44
C SER A 768 -8.61 32.14 17.34
N LEU A 769 -9.03 31.96 16.08
CA LEU A 769 -8.12 31.85 14.95
C LEU A 769 -7.43 33.18 14.64
N LEU A 770 -8.16 34.30 14.63
CA LEU A 770 -7.58 35.63 14.41
C LEU A 770 -6.48 35.92 15.44
N GLN A 771 -6.73 35.60 16.71
CA GLN A 771 -5.74 35.76 17.77
C GLN A 771 -4.51 34.86 17.58
N LEU A 772 -4.69 33.62 17.13
CA LEU A 772 -3.56 32.74 16.80
C LEU A 772 -2.71 33.31 15.66
N PHE A 773 -3.34 33.75 14.55
CA PHE A 773 -2.60 34.35 13.43
C PHE A 773 -1.92 35.65 13.84
N LYS A 774 -2.54 36.46 14.71
CA LYS A 774 -1.91 37.64 15.28
C LYS A 774 -0.65 37.29 16.07
N SER A 775 -0.71 36.28 16.95
CA SER A 775 0.48 35.77 17.66
C SER A 775 1.57 35.28 16.69
N VAL A 776 1.19 34.58 15.61
CA VAL A 776 2.14 34.15 14.57
C VAL A 776 2.79 35.36 13.88
N ASN A 777 2.03 36.39 13.56
CA ASN A 777 2.55 37.61 12.95
C ASN A 777 3.51 38.35 13.88
N GLU A 778 3.19 38.48 15.17
CA GLU A 778 4.08 39.05 16.19
C GLU A 778 5.39 38.25 16.30
N MET A 779 5.31 36.92 16.27
CA MET A 779 6.48 36.04 16.21
C MET A 779 7.32 36.32 14.96
N MET A 780 6.70 36.48 13.78
CA MET A 780 7.40 36.78 12.52
C MET A 780 8.13 38.12 12.58
N SER A 781 7.56 39.16 13.21
CA SER A 781 8.17 40.48 13.35
C SER A 781 9.34 40.53 14.34
N SER A 782 9.41 39.61 15.29
CA SER A 782 10.43 39.62 16.36
C SER A 782 11.88 39.57 15.82
N PRO A 783 12.83 40.40 16.27
CA PRO A 783 14.21 40.36 15.77
C PRO A 783 15.04 39.19 16.33
N SER A 784 14.49 38.35 17.23
CA SER A 784 15.23 37.30 17.94
C SER A 784 15.81 36.22 17.01
N GLU A 785 17.11 35.95 17.13
CA GLU A 785 17.79 34.89 16.36
C GLU A 785 17.34 33.48 16.75
N GLN A 786 16.91 33.29 18.00
CA GLN A 786 16.40 32.01 18.50
C GLN A 786 15.13 31.55 17.77
N THR A 787 14.40 32.48 17.15
CA THR A 787 13.14 32.19 16.44
C THR A 787 13.33 31.91 14.94
N VAL A 788 14.52 32.09 14.37
CA VAL A 788 14.76 32.00 12.91
C VAL A 788 14.36 30.64 12.34
N ILE A 789 14.69 29.55 13.03
CA ILE A 789 14.37 28.18 12.61
C ILE A 789 12.85 27.97 12.58
N VAL A 790 12.14 28.46 13.60
CA VAL A 790 10.68 28.38 13.70
C VAL A 790 10.00 29.22 12.62
N LYS A 791 10.51 30.43 12.34
CA LYS A 791 10.01 31.29 11.25
C LYS A 791 10.15 30.62 9.88
N GLY A 792 11.29 29.99 9.63
CA GLY A 792 11.50 29.20 8.41
C GLY A 792 10.51 28.03 8.31
N ALA A 793 10.21 27.36 9.43
CA ALA A 793 9.19 26.32 9.48
C ALA A 793 7.78 26.88 9.24
N ALA A 794 7.43 28.01 9.84
CA ALA A 794 6.13 28.66 9.63
C ALA A 794 5.92 29.03 8.14
N LEU A 795 6.93 29.63 7.49
CA LEU A 795 6.87 29.94 6.05
C LEU A 795 6.66 28.70 5.18
N LYS A 796 7.23 27.55 5.58
CA LYS A 796 7.10 26.30 4.84
C LYS A 796 5.76 25.60 5.07
N TYR A 797 5.29 25.51 6.31
CA TYR A 797 4.14 24.65 6.66
C TYR A 797 2.83 25.41 6.81
N LEU A 798 2.83 26.72 7.09
CA LEU A 798 1.59 27.49 7.20
C LEU A 798 0.78 27.54 5.89
N PRO A 799 1.37 27.64 4.68
CA PRO A 799 0.58 27.59 3.44
C PRO A 799 -0.18 26.28 3.22
N THR A 800 0.31 25.17 3.78
CA THR A 800 -0.30 23.84 3.59
C THR A 800 -1.70 23.72 4.18
N ILE A 801 -2.04 24.54 5.17
CA ILE A 801 -3.33 24.49 5.88
C ILE A 801 -4.46 25.21 5.12
N VAL A 802 -4.13 26.00 4.10
CA VAL A 802 -5.05 26.93 3.43
C VAL A 802 -6.31 26.21 2.94
N ASN A 803 -6.13 25.06 2.30
CA ASN A 803 -7.23 24.30 1.71
C ASN A 803 -8.17 23.68 2.75
N ASP A 804 -7.69 23.39 3.95
CA ASP A 804 -8.52 22.89 5.05
C ASP A 804 -9.20 24.07 5.77
N VAL A 805 -8.47 25.15 6.07
CA VAL A 805 -8.98 26.30 6.84
C VAL A 805 -10.09 27.04 6.10
N LYS A 806 -10.02 27.16 4.76
CA LYS A 806 -11.07 27.81 3.95
C LYS A 806 -12.46 27.14 4.09
N LEU A 807 -12.52 25.89 4.56
CA LEU A 807 -13.78 25.18 4.77
C LEU A 807 -14.58 25.73 5.96
N VAL A 808 -13.92 26.44 6.88
CA VAL A 808 -14.49 26.90 8.15
C VAL A 808 -14.18 28.37 8.48
N PHE A 809 -13.44 29.08 7.62
CA PHE A 809 -13.02 30.46 7.84
C PHE A 809 -13.11 31.27 6.54
N ASP A 810 -13.40 32.58 6.66
CA ASP A 810 -13.56 33.46 5.49
C ASP A 810 -12.25 33.60 4.68
N PRO A 811 -12.26 33.24 3.38
CA PRO A 811 -11.09 33.34 2.51
C PRO A 811 -10.50 34.76 2.39
N LYS A 812 -11.33 35.81 2.45
CA LYS A 812 -10.84 37.20 2.31
C LYS A 812 -10.07 37.62 3.55
N GLU A 813 -10.58 37.31 4.73
CA GLU A 813 -9.86 37.55 5.98
C GLU A 813 -8.58 36.74 6.08
N LEU A 814 -8.61 35.47 5.67
CA LEU A 814 -7.41 34.64 5.62
C LEU A 814 -6.34 35.26 4.70
N SER A 815 -6.75 35.83 3.57
CA SER A 815 -5.86 36.54 2.63
C SER A 815 -5.20 37.78 3.27
N LYS A 816 -5.92 38.52 4.13
CA LYS A 816 -5.34 39.63 4.89
C LYS A 816 -4.31 39.15 5.90
N LEU A 817 -4.62 38.08 6.63
CA LEU A 817 -3.69 37.50 7.61
C LEU A 817 -2.40 37.00 6.96
N PHE A 818 -2.48 36.35 5.79
CA PHE A 818 -1.30 35.94 5.02
C PHE A 818 -0.52 37.14 4.46
N THR A 819 -1.21 38.22 4.10
CA THR A 819 -0.54 39.47 3.68
C THR A 819 0.29 40.04 4.83
N ASP A 820 -0.28 40.15 6.02
CA ASP A 820 0.41 40.63 7.21
C ASP A 820 1.56 39.68 7.60
N PHE A 821 1.34 38.37 7.52
CA PHE A 821 2.34 37.34 7.80
C PHE A 821 3.60 37.49 6.93
N ILE A 822 3.43 37.69 5.63
CA ILE A 822 4.55 37.87 4.68
C ILE A 822 5.24 39.21 4.88
N LEU A 823 4.49 40.28 5.15
CA LEU A 823 5.05 41.62 5.35
C LEU A 823 5.84 41.75 6.66
N ASN A 824 5.48 40.96 7.68
CA ASN A 824 6.17 40.92 8.97
C ASN A 824 7.50 40.14 8.96
N VAL A 825 7.87 39.48 7.85
CA VAL A 825 9.19 38.84 7.70
C VAL A 825 10.27 39.93 7.60
N PRO A 826 11.30 39.95 8.48
CA PRO A 826 12.36 40.96 8.45
C PRO A 826 13.10 40.99 7.10
N MET A 827 13.37 42.19 6.60
CA MET A 827 14.04 42.40 5.31
C MET A 827 15.43 41.74 5.28
N GLY A 828 15.75 41.08 4.17
CA GLY A 828 17.04 40.39 3.97
C GLY A 828 17.23 39.08 4.75
N ARG A 829 16.21 38.60 5.49
CA ARG A 829 16.21 37.29 6.14
C ARG A 829 15.14 36.40 5.52
N LEU A 830 15.43 35.10 5.43
CA LEU A 830 14.50 34.06 4.95
C LEU A 830 13.92 34.34 3.54
N THR A 831 14.66 35.05 2.69
CA THR A 831 14.20 35.47 1.35
C THR A 831 13.70 34.30 0.52
N ILE A 832 14.47 33.21 0.46
CA ILE A 832 14.11 32.00 -0.28
C ILE A 832 12.81 31.42 0.29
N GLN A 833 12.75 31.18 1.60
CA GLN A 833 11.56 30.60 2.25
C GLN A 833 10.32 31.48 2.06
N LYS A 834 10.49 32.81 2.01
CA LYS A 834 9.42 33.76 1.75
C LYS A 834 8.88 33.64 0.32
N LEU A 835 9.76 33.55 -0.67
CA LEU A 835 9.36 33.38 -2.08
C LEU A 835 8.64 32.04 -2.30
N TYR A 836 9.16 30.94 -1.75
CA TYR A 836 8.49 29.64 -1.82
C TYR A 836 7.15 29.63 -1.08
N CYS A 837 7.02 30.33 0.05
CA CYS A 837 5.73 30.50 0.74
C CYS A 837 4.69 31.19 -0.17
N LEU A 838 5.09 32.25 -0.89
CA LEU A 838 4.22 32.92 -1.87
C LEU A 838 3.82 32.01 -3.03
N ILE A 839 4.76 31.19 -3.52
CA ILE A 839 4.49 30.20 -4.56
C ILE A 839 3.41 29.21 -4.09
N GLU A 840 3.50 28.68 -2.87
CA GLU A 840 2.50 27.78 -2.30
C GLU A 840 1.12 28.46 -2.13
N ILE A 841 1.08 29.74 -1.74
CA ILE A 841 -0.17 30.50 -1.65
C ILE A 841 -0.82 30.65 -3.02
N VAL A 842 -0.04 30.89 -4.09
CA VAL A 842 -0.56 30.99 -5.46
C VAL A 842 -1.14 29.66 -5.97
N HIS A 843 -0.54 28.53 -5.59
CA HIS A 843 -1.07 27.20 -5.92
C HIS A 843 -2.32 26.82 -5.10
N SER A 844 -2.57 27.50 -3.98
CA SER A 844 -3.75 27.24 -3.17
C SER A 844 -5.03 27.82 -3.78
N ASP A 845 -6.18 27.30 -3.37
CA ASP A 845 -7.46 27.77 -3.88
C ASP A 845 -7.78 29.23 -3.48
N LEU A 846 -7.06 29.83 -2.52
CA LEU A 846 -7.22 31.26 -2.20
C LEU A 846 -6.96 32.13 -3.43
N PHE A 847 -5.91 31.86 -4.19
CA PHE A 847 -5.54 32.70 -5.33
C PHE A 847 -6.47 32.47 -6.55
N THR A 848 -7.27 31.41 -6.55
CA THR A 848 -8.31 31.19 -7.57
C THR A 848 -9.54 32.09 -7.39
N GLN A 849 -9.76 32.64 -6.19
CA GLN A 849 -10.88 33.53 -5.90
C GLN A 849 -10.54 35.00 -6.21
N HIS A 850 -11.44 35.68 -6.94
CA HIS A 850 -11.28 37.08 -7.34
C HIS A 850 -10.97 38.02 -6.16
N ASP A 851 -11.78 37.95 -5.10
CA ASP A 851 -11.68 38.88 -3.98
C ASP A 851 -10.43 38.67 -3.12
N CYS A 852 -9.93 37.44 -3.05
CA CYS A 852 -8.67 37.11 -2.39
C CYS A 852 -7.47 37.62 -3.19
N ARG A 853 -7.52 37.54 -4.53
CA ARG A 853 -6.48 38.11 -5.40
C ARG A 853 -6.36 39.62 -5.29
N GLU A 854 -7.48 40.34 -5.13
CA GLU A 854 -7.43 41.80 -4.92
C GLU A 854 -6.61 42.19 -3.69
N ILE A 855 -6.52 41.30 -2.69
CA ILE A 855 -5.75 41.50 -1.45
C ILE A 855 -4.29 41.02 -1.63
N LEU A 856 -4.09 39.80 -2.15
CA LEU A 856 -2.79 39.15 -2.20
C LEU A 856 -1.88 39.67 -3.31
N LEU A 857 -2.43 39.93 -4.50
CA LEU A 857 -1.64 40.29 -5.68
C LEU A 857 -0.84 41.59 -5.52
N PRO A 858 -1.39 42.69 -4.96
CA PRO A 858 -0.62 43.90 -4.73
C PRO A 858 0.63 43.66 -3.90
N MET A 859 0.51 42.91 -2.79
CA MET A 859 1.64 42.55 -1.93
C MET A 859 2.65 41.68 -2.69
N MET A 860 2.20 40.65 -3.40
CA MET A 860 3.08 39.75 -4.18
C MET A 860 3.87 40.52 -5.24
N THR A 861 3.23 41.46 -5.95
CA THR A 861 3.91 42.29 -6.95
C THR A 861 4.95 43.22 -6.33
N ASP A 862 4.71 43.76 -5.13
CA ASP A 862 5.69 44.60 -4.44
C ASP A 862 6.90 43.77 -3.96
N GLN A 863 6.67 42.54 -3.48
CA GLN A 863 7.76 41.61 -3.12
C GLN A 863 8.58 41.20 -4.35
N LEU A 864 7.92 40.80 -5.44
CA LEU A 864 8.58 40.46 -6.71
C LEU A 864 9.45 41.62 -7.20
N LYS A 865 8.92 42.85 -7.19
CA LYS A 865 9.68 44.02 -7.59
C LYS A 865 10.94 44.20 -6.75
N TYR A 866 10.81 44.13 -5.43
CA TYR A 866 11.91 44.29 -4.49
C TYR A 866 13.03 43.26 -4.72
N HIS A 867 12.68 41.98 -4.85
CA HIS A 867 13.67 40.91 -5.03
C HIS A 867 14.30 40.91 -6.43
N LEU A 868 13.53 41.21 -7.49
CA LEU A 868 14.03 41.34 -8.85
C LEU A 868 15.01 42.52 -9.01
N GLU A 869 14.75 43.66 -8.35
CA GLU A 869 15.66 44.82 -8.37
C GLU A 869 16.99 44.55 -7.66
N ARG A 870 16.99 43.63 -6.68
CA ARG A 870 18.17 43.23 -5.90
C ARG A 870 18.86 41.97 -6.41
N GLN A 871 18.32 41.34 -7.44
CA GLN A 871 18.77 40.05 -7.98
C GLN A 871 18.79 38.93 -6.91
N GLU A 872 17.83 38.95 -5.99
CA GLU A 872 17.69 37.94 -4.94
C GLU A 872 16.83 36.77 -5.44
N ASP A 873 17.43 35.59 -5.60
CA ASP A 873 16.78 34.34 -6.03
C ASP A 873 15.85 34.51 -7.25
N LEU A 874 16.49 34.77 -8.39
CA LEU A 874 15.82 35.05 -9.66
C LEU A 874 14.95 33.88 -10.12
N GLU A 875 15.35 32.64 -9.83
CA GLU A 875 14.59 31.43 -10.18
C GLU A 875 13.24 31.40 -9.47
N ALA A 876 13.23 31.56 -8.15
CA ALA A 876 11.99 31.60 -7.37
C ALA A 876 11.10 32.79 -7.75
N CYS A 877 11.69 33.96 -8.06
CA CYS A 877 10.94 35.12 -8.57
C CYS A 877 10.27 34.82 -9.92
N CYS A 878 10.97 34.16 -10.84
CA CYS A 878 10.43 33.79 -12.15
C CYS A 878 9.32 32.74 -12.02
N GLN A 879 9.50 31.74 -11.14
CA GLN A 879 8.49 30.73 -10.86
C GLN A 879 7.22 31.36 -10.27
N LEU A 880 7.36 32.26 -9.29
CA LEU A 880 6.22 32.97 -8.69
C LEU A 880 5.45 33.80 -9.73
N LEU A 881 6.16 34.60 -10.54
CA LEU A 881 5.52 35.40 -11.59
C LEU A 881 4.80 34.52 -12.61
N SER A 882 5.42 33.42 -13.02
CA SER A 882 4.84 32.46 -13.98
C SER A 882 3.55 31.86 -13.46
N ASN A 883 3.54 31.42 -12.20
CA ASN A 883 2.35 30.83 -11.57
C ASN A 883 1.21 31.85 -11.44
N ILE A 884 1.52 33.10 -11.10
CA ILE A 884 0.51 34.17 -11.07
C ILE A 884 -0.12 34.36 -12.45
N LEU A 885 0.69 34.48 -13.50
CA LEU A 885 0.21 34.68 -14.86
C LEU A 885 -0.62 33.50 -15.37
N GLU A 886 -0.24 32.27 -15.03
CA GLU A 886 -0.99 31.07 -15.38
C GLU A 886 -2.39 31.08 -14.73
N VAL A 887 -2.49 31.41 -13.45
CA VAL A 887 -3.80 31.56 -12.79
C VAL A 887 -4.62 32.67 -13.45
N LEU A 888 -4.00 33.79 -13.83
CA LEU A 888 -4.71 34.91 -14.46
C LEU A 888 -5.14 34.66 -15.93
N TYR A 889 -4.52 33.68 -16.61
CA TYR A 889 -4.93 33.26 -17.95
C TYR A 889 -6.18 32.38 -17.93
N ARG A 890 -6.43 31.66 -16.82
CA ARG A 890 -7.57 30.77 -16.68
C ARG A 890 -8.91 31.51 -16.84
N LYS A 891 -9.86 30.88 -17.53
CA LYS A 891 -11.19 31.44 -17.77
C LYS A 891 -12.15 31.24 -16.59
N ASP A 892 -11.87 30.29 -15.70
CA ASP A 892 -12.74 29.89 -14.58
C ASP A 892 -12.48 30.65 -13.28
N VAL A 893 -11.49 31.54 -13.24
CA VAL A 893 -11.12 32.27 -12.02
C VAL A 893 -11.80 33.63 -11.87
N GLY A 894 -12.71 34.00 -12.76
CA GLY A 894 -13.37 35.32 -12.77
C GLY A 894 -12.52 36.42 -13.44
N PRO A 895 -12.85 37.71 -13.26
CA PRO A 895 -12.17 38.81 -13.95
C PRO A 895 -10.68 38.93 -13.63
N THR A 896 -9.83 39.10 -14.65
CA THR A 896 -8.37 39.21 -14.51
C THR A 896 -7.76 40.47 -15.10
N GLN A 897 -8.52 41.26 -15.85
CA GLN A 897 -8.02 42.46 -16.56
C GLN A 897 -7.31 43.46 -15.62
N ARG A 898 -7.94 43.80 -14.49
CA ARG A 898 -7.35 44.71 -13.49
C ARG A 898 -6.08 44.13 -12.85
N HIS A 899 -6.06 42.83 -12.61
CA HIS A 899 -4.91 42.12 -12.05
C HIS A 899 -3.70 42.16 -13.00
N VAL A 900 -3.94 41.93 -14.29
CA VAL A 900 -2.91 42.04 -15.33
C VAL A 900 -2.40 43.48 -15.44
N GLN A 901 -3.28 44.47 -15.36
CA GLN A 901 -2.89 45.88 -15.35
C GLN A 901 -1.93 46.21 -14.19
N ILE A 902 -2.22 45.73 -12.99
CA ILE A 902 -1.35 45.93 -11.82
C ILE A 902 0.05 45.34 -12.05
N ILE A 903 0.13 44.13 -12.61
CA ILE A 903 1.41 43.48 -12.94
C ILE A 903 2.17 44.30 -13.98
N MET A 904 1.50 44.75 -15.04
CA MET A 904 2.11 45.55 -16.10
C MET A 904 2.66 46.88 -15.57
N GLU A 905 1.90 47.59 -14.73
CA GLU A 905 2.31 48.87 -14.17
C GLU A 905 3.47 48.73 -13.17
N LYS A 906 3.47 47.70 -12.33
CA LYS A 906 4.45 47.53 -11.26
C LYS A 906 5.72 46.78 -11.67
N LEU A 907 5.60 45.74 -12.51
CA LEU A 907 6.67 44.78 -12.75
C LEU A 907 7.31 44.87 -14.15
N LEU A 908 6.60 45.30 -15.19
CA LEU A 908 7.09 45.22 -16.57
C LEU A 908 8.48 45.84 -16.76
N ARG A 909 8.70 47.05 -16.25
CA ARG A 909 9.99 47.74 -16.35
C ARG A 909 11.10 47.00 -15.60
N THR A 910 10.79 46.50 -14.41
CA THR A 910 11.74 45.77 -13.57
C THR A 910 12.12 44.46 -14.23
N VAL A 911 11.13 43.66 -14.65
CA VAL A 911 11.33 42.40 -15.38
C VAL A 911 12.19 42.61 -16.63
N ASN A 912 11.88 43.60 -17.47
CA ASN A 912 12.67 43.89 -18.67
C ASN A 912 14.13 44.21 -18.33
N ARG A 913 14.38 45.00 -17.28
CA ARG A 913 15.74 45.32 -16.83
C ARG A 913 16.47 44.08 -16.32
N THR A 914 15.80 43.24 -15.54
CA THR A 914 16.37 42.01 -15.01
C THR A 914 16.73 41.05 -16.15
N VAL A 915 15.83 40.84 -17.12
CA VAL A 915 16.10 40.00 -18.31
C VAL A 915 17.28 40.54 -19.12
N ILE A 916 17.36 41.85 -19.36
CA ILE A 916 18.50 42.47 -20.04
C ILE A 916 19.81 42.20 -19.28
N SER A 917 19.77 42.24 -17.94
CA SER A 917 20.96 42.00 -17.11
C SER A 917 21.42 40.55 -17.05
N MET A 918 20.54 39.58 -17.29
CA MET A 918 20.88 38.14 -17.21
C MET A 918 21.70 37.64 -18.43
N GLY A 919 21.69 38.34 -19.56
CA GLY A 919 22.39 37.94 -20.79
C GLY A 919 21.72 36.78 -21.53
N ARG A 920 21.88 36.69 -22.86
CA ARG A 920 21.13 35.74 -23.73
C ARG A 920 21.40 34.26 -23.48
N ASP A 921 22.50 33.92 -22.80
CA ASP A 921 22.92 32.54 -22.53
C ASP A 921 22.37 31.99 -21.20
N SER A 922 21.58 32.79 -20.46
CA SER A 922 20.99 32.35 -19.20
C SER A 922 19.86 31.33 -19.42
N GLU A 923 19.99 30.16 -18.79
CA GLU A 923 18.97 29.10 -18.81
C GLU A 923 17.60 29.58 -18.31
N LEU A 924 17.58 30.60 -17.43
CA LEU A 924 16.36 31.23 -16.90
C LEU A 924 15.60 32.09 -17.93
N ILE A 925 16.29 32.56 -18.98
CA ILE A 925 15.64 33.31 -20.08
C ILE A 925 14.90 32.35 -20.99
N VAL A 926 15.49 31.18 -21.29
CA VAL A 926 14.85 30.16 -22.13
C VAL A 926 13.67 29.50 -21.41
N SER A 927 13.75 29.32 -20.09
CA SER A 927 12.68 28.68 -19.30
C SER A 927 11.46 29.56 -19.01
N VAL A 928 11.56 30.90 -19.08
CA VAL A 928 10.44 31.81 -18.69
C VAL A 928 10.21 32.98 -19.65
N PHE A 929 11.23 33.49 -20.35
CA PHE A 929 11.11 34.73 -21.15
C PHE A 929 11.22 34.54 -22.66
N GLY A 930 11.75 33.40 -23.13
CA GLY A 930 11.88 33.07 -24.55
C GLY A 930 10.55 32.84 -25.28
N ALA A 931 9.45 32.76 -24.55
CA ALA A 931 8.11 32.52 -25.10
C ALA A 931 7.26 33.80 -25.24
N ASN A 932 7.76 34.97 -24.81
CA ASN A 932 7.03 36.25 -24.86
C ASN A 932 7.51 37.20 -25.98
N ILE A 933 8.16 36.68 -27.03
CA ILE A 933 8.49 37.44 -28.25
C ILE A 933 7.76 36.86 -29.44
#